data_AF-A0A6A5B0A6-F1
#
_entry.id   AF-A0A6A5B0A6-F1
#
_cell.length_a   1.000
_cell.length_b   1.000
_cell.length_c   1.000
_cell.angle_alpha   90.00
_cell.angle_beta   90.00
_cell.angle_gamma   90.00
#
_symmetry.space_group_name_H-M   'P 1'
#
loop_
_entity.id
_entity.type
_entity.pdbx_description
1 polymer ?
#
loop_
_entity_poly.entity_id
_entity_poly.type
_entity_poly.pdbx_seq_one_letter_code
_entity_poly.pdbx_strand_id
1 'polypeptide(L)'
;MVYPKLNSTIPYASSFMNWDVNSYSDKDFQSNTSLITTIGSRSIVMVTNYMTAFIWKNVSSEYNVINTMDFVDWLKNMSKSGKLANLKIGVERGYRNFLQYVLKYYGLSEVIPMVSTFVFYSRNCRPRHVFEVSSMMIHESIVSNLISLLSTVLLFTQFGNFSQDFDVIITLPTFFFQYIRFYRDGTGIRKPILPNDPIASYINPQDFIPIRLAPYIVGYNYPYLPWFSITNSYLVGLTSHMQFYANEADLANYYNFGNVTQEDLDFITNVTGSTPNVDREAFETMIRNTEARLGVTLTGEWTLQDYLSSLYSSAYHRCVDTNCNDYKFEETDFWNIPVIILLVTYFGLLFGTKSFLKPALKRRLIIPYLPVFIIFFEFGAGSEYFANSCAPALGYVRMFICCFWVVCYACMVIRFYYLRNLYKMLSKGEKDIARVKWFSSNSVGIVLMCGISILISSIFSIQGVTMFFDIFNNENDIIRVINISFALYLLIGTFVAATVIAMDVVVNRQMMSQSGGLRKYLFFDDPFYVRLDLIFSSLIFVTILILVIIQGSVSNFKTGGVAHFNRFLVLMIYFWAILICGGTVIASELISLFRKKKSNTSLLSELERYLKIPEFKTLFAEYTEKELSLENYLCFKDLEVLEAKGLDKPLNLQFLLEMERDFIRDNAIYELNLSSVVRHQFYMLLEKCKKCSQGVELVDENRKGNSNSLHSTFIASSESEVPTNGDLNNLLRDSIMSNLADTHSRFIETREFRNWVEIYEIQQKNNIL
;
A
#
# COMPACT_ATOMS: atom_id res chain seq x y z
N MET A 1 0.86 6.20 36.35
CA MET A 1 -0.42 6.92 36.47
C MET A 1 -1.53 5.89 36.53
N VAL A 2 -2.27 5.89 37.64
CA VAL A 2 -3.32 4.91 37.95
C VAL A 2 -4.57 5.28 37.15
N TYR A 3 -4.98 4.42 36.22
CA TYR A 3 -6.26 4.55 35.53
C TYR A 3 -7.39 4.08 36.46
N PRO A 4 -8.52 4.80 36.58
CA PRO A 4 -9.67 4.31 37.30
C PRO A 4 -10.37 3.23 36.47
N LYS A 5 -10.82 2.16 37.16
CA LYS A 5 -11.75 1.17 36.63
C LYS A 5 -13.06 1.88 36.24
N LEU A 6 -13.30 2.03 34.95
CA LEU A 6 -14.63 2.31 34.41
C LEU A 6 -15.42 0.99 34.40
N ASN A 7 -16.36 0.86 35.32
CA ASN A 7 -17.48 -0.06 35.18
C ASN A 7 -18.37 0.47 34.04
N SER A 8 -18.15 0.00 32.82
CA SER A 8 -19.01 0.30 31.66
C SER A 8 -19.86 -0.93 31.31
N THR A 9 -20.82 -1.27 32.15
CA THR A 9 -22.10 -1.80 31.66
C THR A 9 -22.97 -0.59 31.35
N ILE A 10 -22.77 0.00 30.17
CA ILE A 10 -23.70 1.00 29.63
C ILE A 10 -24.75 0.23 28.82
N PRO A 11 -26.03 0.22 29.21
CA PRO A 11 -27.08 -0.45 28.46
C PRO A 11 -27.52 0.47 27.30
N TYR A 12 -26.73 0.53 26.23
CA TYR A 12 -27.09 1.32 25.03
C TYR A 12 -28.32 0.79 24.28
N ALA A 13 -28.79 -0.43 24.61
CA ALA A 13 -30.01 -0.99 24.03
C ALA A 13 -31.30 -0.50 24.73
N SER A 14 -31.26 -0.01 25.97
CA SER A 14 -32.46 0.45 26.67
C SER A 14 -32.84 1.90 26.36
N SER A 15 -31.90 2.74 25.93
CA SER A 15 -32.18 4.16 25.65
C SER A 15 -32.87 4.40 24.31
N PHE A 16 -32.72 3.49 23.33
CA PHE A 16 -33.42 3.58 22.04
C PHE A 16 -34.85 3.00 22.08
N MET A 17 -35.21 2.28 23.14
CA MET A 17 -36.51 1.62 23.28
C MET A 17 -37.20 1.88 24.62
N ASN A 18 -36.84 2.94 25.35
CA ASN A 18 -37.73 3.50 26.35
C ASN A 18 -38.81 4.32 25.62
N TRP A 19 -39.81 3.61 25.09
CA TRP A 19 -41.08 4.19 24.63
C TRP A 19 -42.01 4.49 25.82
N ASP A 20 -41.44 4.91 26.95
CA ASP A 20 -42.22 5.50 28.02
C ASP A 20 -42.56 6.92 27.56
N VAL A 21 -43.77 7.09 27.02
CA VAL A 21 -44.41 8.41 26.82
C VAL A 21 -44.42 9.23 28.13
N ASN A 22 -44.18 8.59 29.29
CA ASN A 22 -44.14 9.19 30.61
C ASN A 22 -42.76 9.66 31.10
N SER A 23 -41.66 9.48 30.35
CA SER A 23 -40.32 9.87 30.86
C SER A 23 -39.84 11.29 30.50
N TYR A 24 -40.64 12.09 29.79
CA TYR A 24 -40.46 13.54 29.78
C TYR A 24 -41.28 14.12 30.93
N SER A 25 -40.59 14.63 31.97
CA SER A 25 -41.30 15.26 33.08
C SER A 25 -42.01 16.51 32.57
N ASP A 26 -43.27 16.70 32.98
CA ASP A 26 -44.08 17.90 32.68
C ASP A 26 -43.37 19.24 32.97
N LYS A 27 -42.29 19.23 33.77
CA LYS A 27 -41.51 20.43 34.09
C LYS A 27 -40.66 20.93 32.93
N ASP A 28 -40.26 20.09 31.98
CA ASP A 28 -39.46 20.52 30.81
C ASP A 28 -40.34 21.13 29.71
N PHE A 29 -41.66 20.95 29.80
CA PHE A 29 -42.63 21.49 28.83
C PHE A 29 -43.26 22.83 29.26
N GLN A 30 -43.18 23.21 30.54
CA GLN A 30 -43.89 24.40 31.06
C GLN A 30 -43.23 25.76 30.76
N SER A 31 -42.04 25.82 30.15
CA SER A 31 -41.39 27.11 29.87
C SER A 31 -41.65 27.72 28.49
N ASN A 32 -42.48 27.08 27.63
CA ASN A 32 -42.82 27.59 26.28
C ASN A 32 -44.31 27.45 25.92
N THR A 33 -45.20 27.23 26.90
CA THR A 33 -46.60 26.81 26.70
C THR A 33 -47.63 27.93 26.45
N SER A 34 -47.24 29.14 26.07
CA SER A 34 -48.23 30.17 25.70
C SER A 34 -48.60 30.20 24.19
N LEU A 35 -47.98 29.35 23.34
CA LEU A 35 -48.32 29.25 21.91
C LEU A 35 -48.65 27.84 21.39
N ILE A 36 -48.58 26.80 22.23
CA ILE A 36 -48.58 25.39 21.77
C ILE A 36 -49.88 24.63 22.09
N THR A 37 -50.89 25.25 22.70
CA THR A 37 -52.08 24.53 23.19
C THR A 37 -53.18 24.22 22.17
N THR A 38 -52.98 24.38 20.85
CA THR A 38 -54.06 24.17 19.87
C THR A 38 -53.76 23.30 18.65
N ILE A 39 -52.56 22.74 18.50
CA ILE A 39 -52.27 21.84 17.38
C ILE A 39 -51.73 20.53 17.92
N GLY A 40 -52.62 19.54 18.07
CA GLY A 40 -52.28 18.21 18.55
C GLY A 40 -51.21 17.57 17.68
N SER A 41 -50.10 17.15 18.30
CA SER A 41 -49.02 16.48 17.60
C SER A 41 -49.51 15.13 17.09
N ARG A 42 -49.54 14.93 15.77
CA ARG A 42 -49.90 13.64 15.17
C ARG A 42 -48.62 12.84 14.93
N SER A 43 -48.58 11.63 15.45
CA SER A 43 -47.53 10.67 15.12
C SER A 43 -47.91 9.97 13.83
N ILE A 44 -47.11 10.14 12.79
CA ILE A 44 -47.25 9.43 11.52
C ILE A 44 -46.39 8.17 11.60
N VAL A 45 -47.01 7.03 11.37
CA VAL A 45 -46.32 5.75 11.30
C VAL A 45 -46.15 5.32 9.85
N MET A 46 -44.92 5.03 9.46
CA MET A 46 -44.60 4.48 8.15
C MET A 46 -43.86 3.15 8.30
N VAL A 47 -44.20 2.17 7.47
CA VAL A 47 -43.54 0.87 7.43
C VAL A 47 -42.49 0.91 6.33
N THR A 48 -41.20 0.97 6.66
CA THR A 48 -40.12 1.11 5.66
C THR A 48 -39.56 -0.21 5.17
N ASN A 49 -39.76 -1.30 5.89
CA ASN A 49 -39.33 -2.65 5.51
C ASN A 49 -40.14 -3.66 6.34
N TYR A 50 -40.05 -4.95 6.03
CA TYR A 50 -40.55 -6.00 6.91
C TYR A 50 -39.39 -6.86 7.39
N MET A 51 -39.35 -7.13 8.70
CA MET A 51 -38.56 -8.24 9.20
C MET A 51 -39.08 -9.52 8.55
N THR A 52 -38.20 -10.25 7.87
CA THR A 52 -38.58 -11.38 7.03
C THR A 52 -37.84 -12.62 7.49
N ALA A 53 -38.56 -13.72 7.66
CA ALA A 53 -37.99 -15.05 7.83
C ALA A 53 -37.77 -15.67 6.44
N PHE A 54 -36.52 -15.90 6.09
CA PHE A 54 -36.12 -16.64 4.90
C PHE A 54 -35.96 -18.11 5.28
N ILE A 55 -36.88 -18.95 4.80
CA ILE A 55 -36.93 -20.39 5.12
C ILE A 55 -36.47 -21.15 3.88
N TRP A 56 -35.58 -22.12 4.03
CA TRP A 56 -35.21 -22.98 2.91
C TRP A 56 -36.44 -23.64 2.27
N LYS A 57 -36.51 -23.70 0.93
CA LYS A 57 -37.67 -24.25 0.21
C LYS A 57 -38.01 -25.69 0.58
N ASN A 58 -37.00 -26.54 0.80
CA ASN A 58 -37.21 -27.91 1.26
C ASN A 58 -37.82 -27.95 2.67
N VAL A 59 -37.32 -27.13 3.59
CA VAL A 59 -37.86 -27.01 4.96
C VAL A 59 -39.29 -26.47 4.92
N SER A 60 -39.54 -25.40 4.16
CA SER A 60 -40.88 -24.85 4.00
C SER A 60 -41.86 -25.86 3.39
N SER A 61 -41.42 -26.67 2.41
CA SER A 61 -42.24 -27.71 1.80
C SER A 61 -42.53 -28.87 2.77
N GLU A 62 -41.53 -29.29 3.56
CA GLU A 62 -41.68 -30.35 4.57
C GLU A 62 -42.73 -30.00 5.64
N TYR A 63 -42.78 -28.73 6.03
CA TYR A 63 -43.67 -28.24 7.09
C TYR A 63 -44.89 -27.45 6.59
N ASN A 64 -45.08 -27.35 5.26
CA ASN A 64 -46.15 -26.59 4.61
C ASN A 64 -46.25 -25.13 5.09
N VAL A 65 -45.11 -24.43 5.18
CA VAL A 65 -45.04 -23.03 5.63
C VAL A 65 -45.01 -22.09 4.44
N ILE A 66 -46.15 -21.47 4.11
CA ILE A 66 -46.27 -20.56 2.95
C ILE A 66 -46.57 -19.10 3.35
N ASN A 67 -47.09 -18.88 4.56
CA ASN A 67 -47.38 -17.55 5.09
C ASN A 67 -46.97 -17.40 6.58
N THR A 68 -47.22 -16.21 7.14
CA THR A 68 -46.85 -15.85 8.52
C THR A 68 -47.55 -16.70 9.57
N MET A 69 -48.84 -17.00 9.37
CA MET A 69 -49.61 -17.80 10.32
C MET A 69 -49.17 -19.26 10.29
N ASP A 70 -48.87 -19.83 9.12
CA ASP A 70 -48.30 -21.17 9.02
C ASP A 70 -46.94 -21.25 9.73
N PHE A 71 -46.11 -20.20 9.59
CA PHE A 71 -44.83 -20.12 10.29
C PHE A 71 -45.01 -20.06 11.81
N VAL A 72 -45.95 -19.26 12.29
CA VAL A 72 -46.27 -19.16 13.72
C VAL A 72 -46.80 -20.49 14.27
N ASP A 73 -47.72 -21.13 13.56
CA ASP A 73 -48.31 -22.42 13.97
C ASP A 73 -47.28 -23.54 13.91
N TRP A 74 -46.40 -23.53 12.92
CA TRP A 74 -45.26 -24.43 12.85
C TRP A 74 -44.35 -24.29 14.08
N LEU A 75 -43.98 -23.06 14.46
CA LEU A 75 -43.19 -22.81 15.67
C LEU A 75 -43.91 -23.25 16.95
N LYS A 76 -45.22 -23.01 17.07
CA LYS A 76 -46.04 -23.49 18.21
C LYS A 76 -46.05 -25.01 18.29
N ASN A 77 -46.22 -25.68 17.16
CA ASN A 77 -46.24 -27.15 17.10
C ASN A 77 -44.88 -27.76 17.40
N MET A 78 -43.79 -27.14 16.91
CA MET A 78 -42.42 -27.54 17.24
C MET A 78 -42.10 -27.36 18.72
N SER A 79 -42.56 -26.25 19.32
CA SER A 79 -42.45 -25.98 20.75
C SER A 79 -43.17 -27.06 21.57
N LYS A 80 -44.46 -27.29 21.29
CA LYS A 80 -45.29 -28.29 22.00
C LYS A 80 -44.76 -29.72 21.87
N SER A 81 -44.17 -30.07 20.73
CA SER A 81 -43.64 -31.42 20.48
C SER A 81 -42.22 -31.63 21.02
N GLY A 82 -41.59 -30.60 21.59
CA GLY A 82 -40.19 -30.67 22.04
C GLY A 82 -39.16 -30.81 20.91
N LYS A 83 -39.60 -30.78 19.64
CA LYS A 83 -38.73 -30.88 18.46
C LYS A 83 -38.06 -29.55 18.09
N LEU A 84 -38.44 -28.46 18.76
CA LEU A 84 -37.88 -27.13 18.54
C LEU A 84 -36.34 -27.10 18.72
N ALA A 85 -35.77 -27.99 19.54
CA ALA A 85 -34.31 -28.12 19.70
C ALA A 85 -33.56 -28.53 18.41
N ASN A 86 -34.25 -29.13 17.43
CA ASN A 86 -33.66 -29.50 16.14
C ASN A 86 -33.70 -28.36 15.12
N LEU A 87 -34.48 -27.31 15.39
CA LEU A 87 -34.66 -26.19 14.48
C LEU A 87 -33.62 -25.09 14.77
N LYS A 88 -32.77 -24.79 13.79
CA LYS A 88 -31.77 -23.73 13.90
C LYS A 88 -32.31 -22.44 13.32
N ILE A 89 -32.84 -21.57 14.18
CA ILE A 89 -33.28 -20.23 13.80
C ILE A 89 -32.13 -19.25 14.02
N GLY A 90 -31.67 -18.64 12.94
CA GLY A 90 -30.74 -17.53 12.98
C GLY A 90 -31.49 -16.21 12.99
N VAL A 91 -31.12 -15.27 13.87
CA VAL A 91 -31.47 -13.84 13.73
C VAL A 91 -30.21 -12.99 13.72
N GLU A 92 -30.19 -11.97 12.86
CA GLU A 92 -29.14 -10.96 12.91
C GLU A 92 -29.15 -10.22 14.26
N ARG A 93 -27.97 -10.06 14.88
CA ARG A 93 -27.81 -9.55 16.26
C ARG A 93 -28.50 -8.20 16.49
N GLY A 94 -28.45 -7.29 15.53
CA GLY A 94 -29.11 -5.98 15.61
C GLY A 94 -30.64 -6.09 15.75
N TYR A 95 -31.21 -7.20 15.30
CA TYR A 95 -32.65 -7.44 15.26
C TYR A 95 -33.15 -8.39 16.37
N ARG A 96 -32.26 -8.90 17.23
CA ARG A 96 -32.64 -9.85 18.29
C ARG A 96 -33.74 -9.29 19.21
N ASN A 97 -33.54 -8.07 19.71
CA ASN A 97 -34.49 -7.45 20.64
C ASN A 97 -35.84 -7.19 19.95
N PHE A 98 -35.79 -6.76 18.69
CA PHE A 98 -37.01 -6.57 17.91
C PHE A 98 -37.76 -7.89 17.70
N LEU A 99 -37.05 -8.96 17.34
CA LEU A 99 -37.63 -10.30 17.20
C LEU A 99 -38.28 -10.80 18.50
N GLN A 100 -37.78 -10.44 19.68
CA GLN A 100 -38.43 -10.79 20.94
C GLN A 100 -39.84 -10.20 21.06
N TYR A 101 -40.05 -8.96 20.62
CA TYR A 101 -41.37 -8.33 20.58
C TYR A 101 -42.27 -9.02 19.55
N VAL A 102 -41.72 -9.36 18.38
CA VAL A 102 -42.44 -10.11 17.34
C VAL A 102 -42.90 -11.48 17.87
N LEU A 103 -42.00 -12.23 18.51
CA LEU A 103 -42.35 -13.53 19.08
C LEU A 103 -43.35 -13.39 20.22
N LYS A 104 -43.23 -12.36 21.07
CA LYS A 104 -44.21 -12.09 22.12
C LYS A 104 -45.60 -11.78 21.55
N TYR A 105 -45.67 -10.97 20.49
CA TYR A 105 -46.92 -10.65 19.79
C TYR A 105 -47.67 -11.91 19.33
N TYR A 106 -46.96 -12.86 18.73
CA TYR A 106 -47.55 -14.12 18.26
C TYR A 106 -47.75 -15.19 19.34
N GLY A 107 -47.43 -14.90 20.61
CA GLY A 107 -47.52 -15.85 21.72
C GLY A 107 -46.45 -16.94 21.71
N LEU A 108 -45.24 -16.61 21.21
CA LEU A 108 -44.10 -17.50 20.99
C LEU A 108 -42.89 -17.16 21.90
N SER A 109 -43.13 -16.59 23.09
CA SER A 109 -42.03 -16.17 23.99
C SER A 109 -41.12 -17.34 24.41
N GLU A 110 -41.65 -18.56 24.43
CA GLU A 110 -40.92 -19.81 24.69
C GLU A 110 -39.88 -20.17 23.61
N VAL A 111 -39.98 -19.60 22.41
CA VAL A 111 -39.03 -19.82 21.30
C VAL A 111 -37.76 -18.97 21.47
N ILE A 112 -37.82 -17.86 22.23
CA ILE A 112 -36.72 -16.89 22.37
C ILE A 112 -35.37 -17.53 22.77
N PRO A 113 -35.29 -18.46 23.74
CA PRO A 113 -34.03 -19.09 24.13
C PRO A 113 -33.38 -19.94 23.03
N MET A 114 -34.16 -20.38 22.04
CA MET A 114 -33.71 -21.26 20.96
C MET A 114 -33.26 -20.48 19.71
N VAL A 115 -33.55 -19.18 19.66
CA VAL A 115 -33.06 -18.32 18.59
C VAL A 115 -31.58 -18.07 18.76
N SER A 116 -30.79 -18.58 17.83
CA SER A 116 -29.37 -18.28 17.73
C SER A 116 -29.19 -16.92 17.09
N THR A 117 -28.52 -16.01 17.81
CA THR A 117 -28.09 -14.76 17.19
C THR A 117 -26.82 -15.00 16.39
N PHE A 118 -26.78 -14.45 15.20
CA PHE A 118 -25.57 -14.37 14.42
C PHE A 118 -25.35 -12.90 14.00
N VAL A 119 -24.11 -12.53 13.72
CA VAL A 119 -23.79 -11.19 13.19
C VAL A 119 -23.44 -11.40 11.73
N PHE A 120 -24.22 -10.80 10.84
CA PHE A 120 -23.74 -10.65 9.49
C PHE A 120 -22.67 -9.58 9.48
N TYR A 121 -21.47 -9.98 9.11
CA TYR A 121 -20.43 -9.02 8.79
C TYR A 121 -20.57 -8.72 7.30
N SER A 122 -21.30 -7.66 6.98
CA SER A 122 -21.47 -7.23 5.60
C SER A 122 -20.14 -6.89 4.91
N ARG A 123 -19.10 -6.57 5.70
CA ARG A 123 -17.79 -6.12 5.21
C ARG A 123 -16.58 -6.52 6.07
N ASN A 124 -16.77 -7.06 7.28
CA ASN A 124 -15.67 -7.53 8.11
C ASN A 124 -15.39 -9.00 7.80
N CYS A 125 -14.32 -9.28 7.07
CA CYS A 125 -13.87 -10.65 6.91
C CYS A 125 -13.35 -11.12 8.25
N ARG A 126 -14.14 -11.94 8.93
CA ARG A 126 -13.56 -12.86 9.89
C ARG A 126 -12.90 -13.99 9.11
N PRO A 127 -11.60 -14.25 9.33
CA PRO A 127 -11.09 -15.57 9.04
C PRO A 127 -11.86 -16.55 9.93
N ARG A 128 -12.46 -17.59 9.34
CA ARG A 128 -12.92 -18.74 10.15
C ARG A 128 -11.70 -19.26 10.92
N HIS A 129 -11.80 -19.29 12.26
CA HIS A 129 -10.86 -19.99 13.15
C HIS A 129 -9.36 -19.70 12.93
N VAL A 130 -8.90 -18.46 13.10
CA VAL A 130 -7.45 -18.10 13.13
C VAL A 130 -6.65 -18.97 14.12
N PHE A 131 -7.29 -19.44 15.20
CA PHE A 131 -6.64 -20.19 16.28
C PHE A 131 -6.59 -21.71 16.10
N GLU A 132 -7.34 -22.31 15.16
CA GLU A 132 -7.24 -23.76 14.89
C GLU A 132 -6.25 -24.10 13.77
N VAL A 133 -5.95 -23.15 12.88
CA VAL A 133 -4.96 -23.33 11.80
C VAL A 133 -3.56 -22.86 12.23
N SER A 134 -3.46 -21.91 13.17
CA SER A 134 -2.17 -21.42 13.68
C SER A 134 -1.39 -22.45 14.50
N SER A 135 -2.05 -23.48 15.03
CA SER A 135 -1.38 -24.65 15.63
C SER A 135 -0.68 -25.54 14.60
N MET A 136 -0.93 -25.36 13.30
CA MET A 136 -0.35 -26.17 12.22
C MET A 136 0.84 -25.49 11.50
N MET A 137 1.11 -24.20 11.76
CA MET A 137 2.07 -23.37 10.98
C MET A 137 3.42 -23.08 11.67
N ILE A 138 3.80 -23.79 12.72
CA ILE A 138 5.13 -23.61 13.35
C ILE A 138 6.25 -24.42 12.66
N HIS A 139 5.93 -25.24 11.65
CA HIS A 139 6.91 -26.03 10.91
C HIS A 139 6.81 -25.75 9.40
N GLU A 140 7.61 -24.80 8.91
CA GLU A 140 8.37 -24.83 7.63
C GLU A 140 8.66 -23.42 7.06
N SER A 141 9.64 -23.38 6.15
CA SER A 141 10.39 -22.27 5.55
C SER A 141 9.65 -20.93 5.28
N ILE A 142 10.36 -19.83 5.59
CA ILE A 142 9.96 -18.41 5.45
C ILE A 142 9.47 -18.03 4.03
N VAL A 143 9.98 -18.66 2.97
CA VAL A 143 9.59 -18.33 1.57
C VAL A 143 8.27 -19.00 1.18
N SER A 144 8.07 -20.25 1.61
CA SER A 144 6.78 -20.94 1.53
C SER A 144 5.73 -20.18 2.34
N ASN A 145 6.11 -19.64 3.50
CA ASN A 145 5.21 -18.81 4.32
C ASN A 145 4.81 -17.50 3.67
N LEU A 146 5.58 -16.86 2.81
CA LEU A 146 5.15 -15.60 2.17
C LEU A 146 4.16 -15.85 1.02
N ILE A 147 4.41 -16.89 0.21
CA ILE A 147 3.49 -17.33 -0.84
C ILE A 147 2.25 -17.95 -0.21
N SER A 148 2.42 -18.78 0.81
CA SER A 148 1.35 -19.29 1.67
C SER A 148 0.62 -18.13 2.34
N LEU A 149 1.25 -17.06 2.83
CA LEU A 149 0.52 -15.91 3.40
C LEU A 149 -0.34 -15.22 2.34
N LEU A 150 0.17 -15.03 1.11
CA LEU A 150 -0.60 -14.47 -0.01
C LEU A 150 -1.74 -15.41 -0.45
N SER A 151 -1.46 -16.71 -0.58
CA SER A 151 -2.44 -17.75 -0.88
C SER A 151 -3.43 -17.96 0.26
N THR A 152 -3.02 -17.75 1.51
CA THR A 152 -3.85 -17.87 2.70
C THR A 152 -4.67 -16.61 2.88
N VAL A 153 -4.19 -15.42 2.53
CA VAL A 153 -5.02 -14.21 2.37
C VAL A 153 -6.11 -14.44 1.31
N LEU A 154 -5.80 -15.18 0.24
CA LEU A 154 -6.78 -15.62 -0.77
C LEU A 154 -7.63 -16.85 -0.35
N LEU A 155 -7.17 -17.69 0.58
CA LEU A 155 -7.96 -18.81 1.15
C LEU A 155 -8.81 -18.36 2.33
N PHE A 156 -8.40 -17.30 3.05
CA PHE A 156 -9.18 -16.61 4.10
C PHE A 156 -10.44 -15.96 3.51
N THR A 157 -10.57 -15.89 2.18
CA THR A 157 -11.79 -15.45 1.49
C THR A 157 -12.71 -16.58 1.03
N GLN A 158 -12.38 -17.87 1.25
CA GLN A 158 -13.37 -18.94 1.11
C GLN A 158 -14.26 -18.96 2.36
N PHE A 159 -15.27 -18.12 2.35
CA PHE A 159 -16.25 -18.08 3.40
C PHE A 159 -17.16 -19.31 3.32
N GLY A 160 -17.03 -20.24 4.27
CA GLY A 160 -18.03 -21.27 4.47
C GLY A 160 -19.40 -20.63 4.74
N ASN A 161 -20.41 -21.04 3.99
CA ASN A 161 -21.71 -20.38 3.97
C ASN A 161 -22.55 -20.68 5.21
N PHE A 162 -22.55 -19.72 6.15
CA PHE A 162 -23.30 -19.82 7.41
C PHE A 162 -24.82 -19.99 7.17
N SER A 163 -25.36 -19.61 6.00
CA SER A 163 -26.79 -19.75 5.72
C SER A 163 -27.25 -21.22 5.71
N GLN A 164 -26.33 -22.16 5.50
CA GLN A 164 -26.60 -23.60 5.57
C GLN A 164 -26.68 -24.14 7.00
N ASP A 165 -26.12 -23.41 7.97
CA ASP A 165 -26.17 -23.78 9.38
C ASP A 165 -27.56 -23.50 9.99
N PHE A 166 -28.40 -22.70 9.32
CA PHE A 166 -29.73 -22.32 9.80
C PHE A 166 -30.85 -22.86 8.90
N ASP A 167 -31.95 -23.27 9.52
CA ASP A 167 -33.21 -23.64 8.84
C ASP A 167 -34.01 -22.38 8.45
N VAL A 168 -33.94 -21.37 9.31
CA VAL A 168 -34.66 -20.10 9.18
C VAL A 168 -33.69 -18.96 9.45
N ILE A 169 -33.65 -17.99 8.53
CA ILE A 169 -32.81 -16.80 8.65
C ILE A 169 -33.70 -15.58 8.76
N ILE A 170 -33.65 -14.86 9.88
CA ILE A 170 -34.48 -13.68 10.13
C ILE A 170 -33.62 -12.41 10.02
N THR A 171 -33.92 -11.59 9.01
CA THR A 171 -33.25 -10.30 8.74
C THR A 171 -34.15 -9.42 7.84
N LEU A 172 -33.65 -8.27 7.42
CA LEU A 172 -34.29 -7.47 6.37
C LEU A 172 -34.00 -8.06 4.98
N PRO A 173 -34.91 -7.95 4.02
CA PRO A 173 -34.69 -8.47 2.67
C PRO A 173 -33.44 -7.94 1.98
N THR A 174 -33.18 -6.63 2.09
CA THR A 174 -32.00 -5.97 1.51
C THR A 174 -30.71 -6.64 1.96
N PHE A 175 -30.61 -6.89 3.27
CA PHE A 175 -29.49 -7.58 3.89
C PHE A 175 -29.40 -9.04 3.44
N PHE A 176 -30.50 -9.80 3.51
CA PHE A 176 -30.53 -11.19 3.07
C PHE A 176 -30.02 -11.37 1.64
N PHE A 177 -30.52 -10.57 0.69
CA PHE A 177 -30.13 -10.68 -0.71
C PHE A 177 -28.66 -10.32 -0.93
N GLN A 178 -28.14 -9.30 -0.25
CA GLN A 178 -26.72 -8.96 -0.27
C GLN A 178 -25.87 -10.12 0.29
N TYR A 179 -26.30 -10.73 1.40
CA TYR A 179 -25.53 -11.80 2.04
C TYR A 179 -25.53 -13.09 1.24
N ILE A 180 -26.67 -13.56 0.75
CA ILE A 180 -26.70 -14.75 -0.12
C ILE A 180 -25.86 -14.54 -1.39
N ARG A 181 -25.73 -13.29 -1.86
CA ARG A 181 -24.84 -12.94 -2.97
C ARG A 181 -23.35 -13.03 -2.62
N PHE A 182 -22.94 -12.64 -1.40
CA PHE A 182 -21.54 -12.76 -0.96
C PHE A 182 -21.15 -14.19 -0.60
N TYR A 183 -22.08 -14.92 0.02
CA TYR A 183 -21.88 -16.31 0.42
C TYR A 183 -22.66 -17.19 -0.56
N ARG A 184 -22.20 -17.29 -1.81
CA ARG A 184 -22.84 -18.16 -2.81
C ARG A 184 -22.35 -19.60 -2.70
N ASP A 185 -21.08 -19.82 -2.40
CA ASP A 185 -20.50 -21.16 -2.32
C ASP A 185 -21.07 -21.93 -1.13
N GLY A 186 -21.88 -22.95 -1.40
CA GLY A 186 -22.47 -23.84 -0.42
C GLY A 186 -21.82 -25.21 -0.42
N THR A 187 -21.82 -25.85 0.74
CA THR A 187 -21.37 -27.24 0.94
C THR A 187 -22.37 -28.29 0.41
N GLY A 188 -23.49 -27.85 -0.18
CA GLY A 188 -24.60 -28.73 -0.56
C GLY A 188 -25.41 -29.34 0.60
N ILE A 189 -25.07 -29.09 1.88
CA ILE A 189 -25.75 -29.73 3.02
C ILE A 189 -27.28 -29.47 3.02
N ARG A 190 -27.72 -28.25 2.69
CA ARG A 190 -29.13 -27.85 2.70
C ARG A 190 -29.80 -27.81 1.34
N LYS A 191 -29.01 -27.67 0.26
CA LYS A 191 -29.51 -27.62 -1.11
C LYS A 191 -29.37 -29.01 -1.71
N PRO A 192 -30.47 -29.74 -1.99
CA PRO A 192 -30.37 -31.09 -2.54
C PRO A 192 -29.60 -31.04 -3.86
N ILE A 193 -28.49 -31.78 -3.93
CA ILE A 193 -27.67 -31.90 -5.13
C ILE A 193 -28.50 -32.68 -6.15
N LEU A 194 -29.12 -31.97 -7.08
CA LEU A 194 -29.77 -32.62 -8.21
C LEU A 194 -28.68 -33.27 -9.09
N PRO A 195 -28.83 -34.54 -9.51
CA PRO A 195 -27.78 -35.29 -10.21
C PRO A 195 -27.22 -34.64 -11.48
N ASN A 196 -27.94 -33.66 -12.04
CA ASN A 196 -27.62 -33.00 -13.31
C ASN A 196 -27.42 -31.47 -13.15
N ASP A 197 -27.31 -30.94 -11.93
CA ASP A 197 -27.10 -29.51 -11.71
C ASP A 197 -25.64 -29.24 -11.30
N PRO A 198 -24.71 -28.95 -12.26
CA PRO A 198 -23.34 -28.57 -11.93
C PRO A 198 -23.26 -27.24 -11.13
N ILE A 199 -24.38 -26.53 -10.94
CA ILE A 199 -24.56 -25.31 -10.15
C ILE A 199 -25.11 -25.64 -8.74
N ALA A 200 -25.25 -26.93 -8.38
CA ALA A 200 -25.71 -27.35 -7.04
C ALA A 200 -24.81 -26.87 -5.89
N SER A 201 -23.57 -26.44 -6.19
CA SER A 201 -22.68 -25.81 -5.21
C SER A 201 -23.08 -24.37 -4.85
N TYR A 202 -23.95 -23.70 -5.59
CA TYR A 202 -24.28 -22.29 -5.32
C TYR A 202 -25.66 -22.10 -4.68
N ILE A 203 -25.71 -21.31 -3.61
CA ILE A 203 -26.93 -20.92 -2.93
C ILE A 203 -27.51 -19.69 -3.62
N ASN A 204 -28.79 -19.78 -3.98
CA ASN A 204 -29.55 -18.71 -4.61
C ASN A 204 -30.62 -18.17 -3.65
N PRO A 205 -31.00 -16.89 -3.72
CA PRO A 205 -32.11 -16.38 -2.93
C PRO A 205 -33.44 -17.10 -3.21
N GLN A 206 -33.59 -17.64 -4.42
CA GLN A 206 -34.73 -18.48 -4.81
C GLN A 206 -34.76 -19.83 -4.10
N ASP A 207 -33.70 -20.25 -3.44
CA ASP A 207 -33.69 -21.47 -2.63
C ASP A 207 -34.44 -21.27 -1.30
N PHE A 208 -34.91 -20.05 -1.03
CA PHE A 208 -35.63 -19.65 0.18
C PHE A 208 -37.03 -19.14 -0.15
N ILE A 209 -37.94 -19.28 0.81
CA ILE A 209 -39.28 -18.69 0.83
C ILE A 209 -39.27 -17.56 1.85
N PRO A 210 -39.49 -16.30 1.43
CA PRO A 210 -39.58 -15.17 2.34
C PRO A 210 -40.96 -15.10 3.01
N ILE A 211 -40.99 -15.13 4.34
CA ILE A 211 -42.19 -14.96 5.17
C ILE A 211 -42.11 -13.65 5.94
N ARG A 212 -43.05 -12.73 5.71
CA ARG A 212 -43.10 -11.42 6.37
C ARG A 212 -43.53 -11.61 7.83
N LEU A 213 -42.72 -11.21 8.80
CA LEU A 213 -43.03 -11.41 10.22
C LEU A 213 -43.67 -10.18 10.86
N ALA A 214 -43.05 -9.03 10.67
CA ALA A 214 -43.48 -7.78 11.28
C ALA A 214 -42.97 -6.58 10.48
N PRO A 215 -43.73 -5.48 10.45
CA PRO A 215 -43.27 -4.24 9.86
C PRO A 215 -42.11 -3.66 10.67
N TYR A 216 -41.03 -3.28 9.98
CA TYR A 216 -40.00 -2.41 10.52
C TYR A 216 -40.51 -0.97 10.40
N ILE A 217 -40.84 -0.38 11.55
CA ILE A 217 -41.61 0.86 11.65
C ILE A 217 -40.69 2.04 11.92
N VAL A 218 -40.90 3.14 11.20
CA VAL A 218 -40.37 4.47 11.53
C VAL A 218 -41.55 5.36 11.88
N GLY A 219 -41.61 5.81 13.14
CA GLY A 219 -42.59 6.78 13.61
C GLY A 219 -42.01 8.20 13.62
N TYR A 220 -42.75 9.17 13.09
CA TYR A 220 -42.42 10.60 13.17
C TYR A 220 -43.47 11.31 14.02
N ASN A 221 -43.07 12.07 15.03
CA ASN A 221 -43.98 12.91 15.79
C ASN A 221 -43.97 14.34 15.23
N TYR A 222 -45.09 14.82 14.70
CA TYR A 222 -45.20 16.14 14.09
C TYR A 222 -45.64 17.17 15.15
N PRO A 223 -44.82 18.19 15.45
CA PRO A 223 -45.45 19.51 15.52
C PRO A 223 -44.68 20.67 14.86
N TYR A 224 -43.41 20.52 14.43
CA TYR A 224 -42.62 21.65 13.91
C TYR A 224 -41.58 21.27 12.84
N LEU A 225 -42.03 20.85 11.67
CA LEU A 225 -41.21 20.97 10.46
C LEU A 225 -42.05 21.63 9.36
N PRO A 226 -42.11 22.98 9.31
CA PRO A 226 -42.71 23.68 8.17
C PRO A 226 -41.86 23.55 6.90
N TRP A 227 -40.72 22.86 6.98
CA TRP A 227 -39.79 22.69 5.88
C TRP A 227 -39.05 21.36 6.08
N PHE A 228 -39.29 20.41 5.20
CA PHE A 228 -38.23 19.57 4.63
C PHE A 228 -37.23 20.48 3.84
N SER A 229 -36.77 21.57 4.45
CA SER A 229 -35.60 22.35 4.04
C SER A 229 -34.42 21.67 4.69
N ILE A 230 -33.68 20.91 3.90
CA ILE A 230 -32.33 20.48 4.26
C ILE A 230 -31.44 21.72 4.15
N THR A 231 -31.51 22.56 5.18
CA THR A 231 -30.41 23.43 5.56
C THR A 231 -30.00 22.98 6.94
N ASN A 232 -28.78 22.43 7.00
CA ASN A 232 -28.07 22.01 8.20
C ASN A 232 -28.52 22.77 9.45
N SER A 233 -29.07 22.09 10.45
CA SER A 233 -28.48 22.03 11.81
C SER A 233 -29.48 21.50 12.86
N TYR A 234 -28.95 20.63 13.73
CA TYR A 234 -29.50 20.18 15.02
C TYR A 234 -30.77 19.31 15.03
N LEU A 235 -30.63 18.08 14.53
CA LEU A 235 -31.32 16.92 15.13
C LEU A 235 -30.46 16.40 16.29
N VAL A 236 -30.75 16.93 17.49
CA VAL A 236 -30.21 16.45 18.75
C VAL A 236 -30.87 15.11 19.06
N GLY A 237 -30.09 14.01 19.06
CA GLY A 237 -30.48 12.74 19.70
C GLY A 237 -30.45 11.48 18.83
N LEU A 238 -30.27 11.56 17.51
CA LEU A 238 -29.98 10.41 16.64
C LEU A 238 -28.57 10.57 16.11
N THR A 239 -27.61 9.94 16.79
CA THR A 239 -26.19 10.05 16.46
C THR A 239 -25.90 9.47 15.06
N SER A 240 -25.74 10.40 14.11
CA SER A 240 -24.64 10.51 13.14
C SER A 240 -24.44 9.50 11.98
N HIS A 241 -25.30 8.51 11.71
CA HIS A 241 -25.04 7.57 10.58
C HIS A 241 -26.07 7.48 9.44
N MET A 242 -27.05 8.37 9.33
CA MET A 242 -27.79 8.57 8.08
C MET A 242 -27.48 9.94 7.49
N GLN A 243 -26.33 10.05 6.84
CA GLN A 243 -26.13 11.12 5.87
C GLN A 243 -26.84 10.71 4.57
N PHE A 244 -27.98 11.34 4.31
CA PHE A 244 -28.76 11.19 3.09
C PHE A 244 -27.89 11.41 1.84
N TYR A 245 -27.70 10.35 1.05
CA TYR A 245 -27.10 10.41 -0.28
C TYR A 245 -28.23 10.14 -1.27
N ALA A 246 -28.88 11.19 -1.76
CA ALA A 246 -29.90 11.08 -2.79
C ALA A 246 -29.33 10.43 -4.07
N ASN A 247 -29.40 9.11 -4.13
CA ASN A 247 -29.07 8.23 -5.25
C ASN A 247 -30.33 7.39 -5.52
N GLU A 248 -30.50 6.83 -6.72
CA GLU A 248 -31.67 5.99 -7.05
C GLU A 248 -31.92 4.84 -6.05
N ALA A 249 -30.87 4.36 -5.38
CA ALA A 249 -30.94 3.38 -4.30
C ALA A 249 -31.65 3.90 -3.03
N ASP A 250 -31.52 5.20 -2.72
CA ASP A 250 -32.25 5.83 -1.62
C ASP A 250 -33.72 6.03 -1.99
N LEU A 251 -34.04 6.31 -3.26
CA LEU A 251 -35.43 6.27 -3.75
C LEU A 251 -36.02 4.87 -3.52
N ALA A 252 -35.32 3.80 -3.89
CA ALA A 252 -35.77 2.44 -3.61
C ALA A 252 -35.99 2.18 -2.10
N ASN A 253 -35.16 2.74 -1.22
CA ASN A 253 -35.36 2.68 0.24
C ASN A 253 -36.57 3.51 0.72
N TYR A 254 -36.88 4.62 0.04
CA TYR A 254 -38.11 5.41 0.23
C TYR A 254 -39.35 4.82 -0.46
N TYR A 255 -39.28 3.71 -1.19
CA TYR A 255 -40.47 3.09 -1.81
C TYR A 255 -40.85 1.75 -1.19
N ASN A 256 -40.10 1.29 -0.19
CA ASN A 256 -40.56 0.20 0.68
C ASN A 256 -41.62 0.66 1.71
N PHE A 257 -42.13 1.89 1.60
CA PHE A 257 -43.31 2.34 2.32
C PHE A 257 -44.56 1.59 1.85
N GLY A 258 -44.87 0.50 2.55
CA GLY A 258 -46.10 -0.25 2.31
C GLY A 258 -47.34 0.54 2.75
N ASN A 259 -48.46 0.28 2.09
CA ASN A 259 -49.77 0.65 2.62
C ASN A 259 -49.92 -0.01 4.00
N VAL A 260 -50.03 0.79 5.06
CA VAL A 260 -50.14 0.27 6.44
C VAL A 260 -51.43 -0.54 6.54
N THR A 261 -51.30 -1.83 6.79
CA THR A 261 -52.44 -2.75 6.92
C THR A 261 -53.02 -2.69 8.33
N GLN A 262 -54.25 -3.20 8.51
CA GLN A 262 -54.82 -3.30 9.85
C GLN A 262 -53.99 -4.22 10.76
N GLU A 263 -53.39 -5.28 10.19
CA GLU A 263 -52.49 -6.17 10.91
C GLU A 263 -51.24 -5.44 11.42
N ASP A 264 -50.70 -4.51 10.64
CA ASP A 264 -49.59 -3.65 11.07
C ASP A 264 -50.01 -2.75 12.25
N LEU A 265 -51.20 -2.17 12.19
CA LEU A 265 -51.75 -1.32 13.26
C LEU A 265 -52.02 -2.10 14.54
N ASP A 266 -52.53 -3.33 14.43
CA ASP A 266 -52.78 -4.22 15.56
C ASP A 266 -51.43 -4.65 16.19
N PHE A 267 -50.44 -4.96 15.37
CA PHE A 267 -49.07 -5.22 15.81
C PHE A 267 -48.48 -4.04 16.57
N ILE A 268 -48.53 -2.84 16.00
CA ILE A 268 -48.03 -1.61 16.63
C ILE A 268 -48.75 -1.38 17.96
N THR A 269 -50.09 -1.40 17.94
CA THR A 269 -50.91 -1.14 19.13
C THR A 269 -50.58 -2.12 20.26
N ASN A 270 -50.33 -3.39 19.95
CA ASN A 270 -49.97 -4.39 20.95
C ASN A 270 -48.54 -4.19 21.50
N VAL A 271 -47.59 -3.77 20.66
CA VAL A 271 -46.20 -3.54 21.08
C VAL A 271 -46.04 -2.22 21.85
N THR A 272 -46.67 -1.14 21.39
CA THR A 272 -46.51 0.21 21.94
C THR A 272 -47.59 0.59 22.96
N GLY A 273 -48.71 -0.14 22.99
CA GLY A 273 -49.90 0.24 23.77
C GLY A 273 -50.69 1.41 23.18
N SER A 274 -50.36 1.88 21.97
CA SER A 274 -50.97 3.06 21.35
C SER A 274 -51.35 2.79 19.89
N THR A 275 -52.56 3.19 19.49
CA THR A 275 -53.05 3.06 18.11
C THR A 275 -52.64 4.28 17.29
N PRO A 276 -51.69 4.15 16.35
CA PRO A 276 -51.25 5.30 15.56
C PRO A 276 -52.31 5.67 14.50
N ASN A 277 -52.40 6.96 14.19
CA ASN A 277 -53.20 7.43 13.05
C ASN A 277 -52.36 7.33 11.77
N VAL A 278 -52.88 6.66 10.75
CA VAL A 278 -52.26 6.60 9.43
C VAL A 278 -52.63 7.86 8.64
N ASP A 279 -51.66 8.75 8.45
CA ASP A 279 -51.85 9.96 7.65
C ASP A 279 -51.38 9.73 6.21
N ARG A 280 -52.30 9.20 5.38
CA ARG A 280 -52.04 8.91 3.97
C ARG A 280 -51.74 10.16 3.14
N GLU A 281 -52.33 11.29 3.51
CA GLU A 281 -52.14 12.57 2.82
C GLU A 281 -50.72 13.11 3.03
N ALA A 282 -50.18 12.97 4.25
CA ALA A 282 -48.79 13.33 4.54
C ALA A 282 -47.79 12.47 3.75
N PHE A 283 -48.07 11.17 3.58
CA PHE A 283 -47.26 10.27 2.78
C PHE A 283 -47.25 10.64 1.29
N GLU A 284 -48.43 10.88 0.71
CA GLU A 284 -48.57 11.32 -0.68
C GLU A 284 -47.87 12.67 -0.94
N THR A 285 -47.93 13.58 0.05
CA THR A 285 -47.24 14.87 0.01
C THR A 285 -45.72 14.71 0.02
N MET A 286 -45.20 13.77 0.82
CA MET A 286 -43.76 13.45 0.86
C MET A 286 -43.25 12.93 -0.50
N ILE A 287 -44.00 12.05 -1.17
CA ILE A 287 -43.64 11.54 -2.49
C ILE A 287 -43.59 12.69 -3.51
N ARG A 288 -44.64 13.52 -3.58
CA ARG A 288 -44.70 14.66 -4.51
C ARG A 288 -43.57 15.67 -4.31
N ASN A 289 -43.18 15.92 -3.06
CA ASN A 289 -42.06 16.80 -2.75
C ASN A 289 -40.72 16.20 -3.17
N THR A 290 -40.58 14.87 -3.11
CA THR A 290 -39.38 14.16 -3.57
C THR A 290 -39.27 14.22 -5.09
N GLU A 291 -40.38 14.03 -5.81
CA GLU A 291 -40.47 14.19 -7.28
C GLU A 291 -40.04 15.60 -7.73
N ALA A 292 -40.63 16.63 -7.11
CA ALA A 292 -40.31 18.03 -7.42
C ALA A 292 -38.82 18.36 -7.21
N ARG A 293 -38.19 17.74 -6.21
CA ARG A 293 -36.78 17.98 -5.87
C ARG A 293 -35.81 17.28 -6.82
N LEU A 294 -36.15 16.10 -7.31
CA LEU A 294 -35.30 15.35 -8.26
C LEU A 294 -35.43 15.88 -9.69
N GLY A 295 -36.38 16.79 -9.95
CA GLY A 295 -36.66 17.28 -11.30
C GLY A 295 -37.25 16.22 -12.21
N VAL A 296 -37.79 15.13 -11.63
CA VAL A 296 -38.45 14.05 -12.36
C VAL A 296 -39.95 14.25 -12.18
N THR A 297 -40.61 14.82 -13.18
CA THR A 297 -42.07 14.72 -13.26
C THR A 297 -42.39 13.34 -13.78
N LEU A 298 -43.07 12.51 -12.98
CA LEU A 298 -43.80 11.36 -13.52
C LEU A 298 -44.68 11.91 -14.63
N THR A 299 -44.31 11.62 -15.87
CA THR A 299 -45.11 12.03 -17.03
C THR A 299 -46.49 11.41 -16.85
N GLY A 300 -47.55 12.17 -17.13
CA GLY A 300 -48.94 11.85 -16.76
C GLY A 300 -49.53 10.54 -17.31
N GLU A 301 -48.71 9.66 -17.89
CA GLU A 301 -49.06 8.32 -18.31
C GLU A 301 -48.70 7.24 -17.29
N TRP A 302 -47.81 7.51 -16.33
CA TRP A 302 -47.43 6.53 -15.31
C TRP A 302 -48.20 6.80 -14.02
N THR A 303 -49.11 5.90 -13.65
CA THR A 303 -49.68 5.90 -12.31
C THR A 303 -48.59 5.51 -11.30
N LEU A 304 -48.80 5.87 -10.02
CA LEU A 304 -47.95 5.37 -8.93
C LEU A 304 -47.80 3.84 -8.98
N GLN A 305 -48.86 3.13 -9.41
CA GLN A 305 -48.87 1.68 -9.56
C GLN A 305 -47.99 1.21 -10.73
N ASP A 306 -47.98 1.91 -11.85
CA ASP A 306 -47.14 1.59 -13.01
C ASP A 306 -45.66 1.77 -12.68
N TYR A 307 -45.32 2.86 -11.97
CA TYR A 307 -43.97 3.09 -11.47
C TYR A 307 -43.53 2.00 -10.48
N LEU A 308 -44.36 1.67 -9.49
CA LEU A 308 -44.10 0.57 -8.54
C LEU A 308 -43.92 -0.80 -9.21
N SER A 309 -44.62 -1.04 -10.32
CA SER A 309 -44.50 -2.27 -11.11
C SER A 309 -43.27 -2.32 -12.02
N SER A 310 -42.69 -1.17 -12.34
CA SER A 310 -41.46 -1.03 -13.14
C SER A 310 -40.18 -1.15 -12.31
N LEU A 311 -40.29 -1.03 -10.98
CA LEU A 311 -39.19 -1.26 -10.06
C LEU A 311 -38.73 -2.71 -10.17
N TYR A 312 -37.43 -2.93 -10.03
CA TYR A 312 -36.82 -4.25 -10.16
C TYR A 312 -37.59 -5.30 -9.34
N SER A 313 -38.21 -6.27 -10.02
CA SER A 313 -38.80 -7.40 -9.33
C SER A 313 -37.70 -8.11 -8.52
N SER A 314 -38.06 -8.80 -7.44
CA SER A 314 -37.09 -9.64 -6.71
C SER A 314 -36.42 -10.72 -7.57
N ALA A 315 -36.91 -10.94 -8.80
CA ALA A 315 -36.29 -11.77 -9.83
C ALA A 315 -35.20 -11.06 -10.66
N TYR A 316 -35.05 -9.73 -10.56
CA TYR A 316 -34.00 -8.95 -11.23
C TYR A 316 -32.65 -8.94 -10.50
N HIS A 317 -32.54 -9.63 -9.36
CA HIS A 317 -31.24 -10.04 -8.80
C HIS A 317 -30.74 -11.37 -9.41
N ARG A 318 -31.15 -11.70 -10.65
CA ARG A 318 -30.59 -12.82 -11.41
C ARG A 318 -29.23 -12.42 -11.95
N CYS A 319 -28.28 -12.44 -11.04
CA CYS A 319 -26.88 -12.45 -11.35
C CYS A 319 -26.50 -13.83 -11.87
N VAL A 320 -26.64 -13.99 -13.19
CA VAL A 320 -26.35 -15.25 -13.91
C VAL A 320 -24.85 -15.53 -13.93
N ASP A 321 -24.02 -14.49 -13.87
CA ASP A 321 -22.56 -14.62 -13.81
C ASP A 321 -22.00 -14.34 -12.41
N THR A 322 -20.84 -14.91 -12.10
CA THR A 322 -20.04 -14.64 -10.89
C THR A 322 -19.61 -13.16 -10.76
N ASN A 323 -19.73 -12.38 -11.84
CA ASN A 323 -19.25 -11.00 -11.95
C ASN A 323 -20.31 -9.91 -11.78
N CYS A 324 -21.53 -10.29 -11.44
CA CYS A 324 -22.06 -10.06 -10.11
C CYS A 324 -22.11 -8.67 -9.47
N ASN A 325 -21.23 -7.73 -9.76
CA ASN A 325 -21.24 -6.45 -9.07
C ASN A 325 -21.91 -5.41 -9.94
N ASP A 326 -22.86 -4.70 -9.33
CA ASP A 326 -23.31 -3.38 -9.75
C ASP A 326 -22.09 -2.44 -9.66
N TYR A 327 -21.11 -2.66 -10.53
CA TYR A 327 -19.90 -1.86 -10.66
C TYR A 327 -20.31 -0.57 -11.34
N LYS A 328 -20.78 0.39 -10.55
CA LYS A 328 -20.92 1.76 -11.05
C LYS A 328 -19.50 2.34 -11.04
N PHE A 329 -18.91 2.46 -12.22
CA PHE A 329 -17.65 3.20 -12.35
C PHE A 329 -17.92 4.64 -11.95
N GLU A 330 -17.41 5.07 -10.79
CA GLU A 330 -17.62 6.44 -10.35
C GLU A 330 -16.80 7.40 -11.20
N GLU A 331 -17.22 8.66 -11.29
CA GLU A 331 -16.42 9.69 -11.97
C GLU A 331 -15.02 9.85 -11.34
N THR A 332 -14.87 9.50 -10.06
CA THR A 332 -13.57 9.54 -9.38
C THR A 332 -12.65 8.37 -9.75
N ASP A 333 -13.20 7.25 -10.26
CA ASP A 333 -12.41 6.10 -10.71
C ASP A 333 -11.64 6.39 -12.01
N PHE A 334 -12.03 7.40 -12.80
CA PHE A 334 -11.26 7.83 -13.97
C PHE A 334 -9.83 8.28 -13.61
N TRP A 335 -9.58 8.67 -12.36
CA TRP A 335 -8.24 9.00 -11.88
C TRP A 335 -7.30 7.80 -11.77
N ASN A 336 -7.82 6.56 -11.79
CA ASN A 336 -6.98 5.36 -11.87
C ASN A 336 -6.22 5.29 -13.22
N ILE A 337 -6.80 5.85 -14.30
CA ILE A 337 -6.19 5.85 -15.64
C ILE A 337 -4.86 6.62 -15.67
N PRO A 338 -4.77 7.91 -15.26
CA PRO A 338 -3.50 8.62 -15.25
C PRO A 338 -2.48 7.99 -14.30
N VAL A 339 -2.90 7.35 -13.20
CA VAL A 339 -1.98 6.60 -12.32
C VAL A 339 -1.38 5.39 -13.04
N ILE A 340 -2.21 4.61 -13.74
CA ILE A 340 -1.73 3.46 -14.53
C ILE A 340 -0.80 3.93 -15.66
N ILE A 341 -1.16 5.00 -16.38
CA ILE A 341 -0.31 5.58 -17.43
C ILE A 341 1.05 6.00 -16.85
N LEU A 342 1.04 6.64 -15.68
CA LEU A 342 2.26 7.08 -14.99
C LEU A 342 3.15 5.88 -14.62
N LEU A 343 2.59 4.78 -14.12
CA LEU A 343 3.31 3.56 -13.78
C LEU A 343 3.86 2.83 -15.02
N VAL A 344 3.03 2.66 -16.04
CA VAL A 344 3.44 2.03 -17.31
C VAL A 344 4.55 2.85 -17.97
N THR A 345 4.44 4.19 -17.95
CA THR A 345 5.49 5.07 -18.46
C THR A 345 6.78 4.92 -17.66
N TYR A 346 6.70 4.91 -16.32
CA TYR A 346 7.88 4.73 -15.47
C TYR A 346 8.60 3.40 -15.73
N PHE A 347 7.88 2.28 -15.70
CA PHE A 347 8.48 0.97 -15.95
C PHE A 347 8.92 0.79 -17.41
N GLY A 348 8.16 1.32 -18.36
CA GLY A 348 8.51 1.34 -19.78
C GLY A 348 9.82 2.08 -20.02
N LEU A 349 10.05 3.22 -19.36
CA LEU A 349 11.32 3.92 -19.39
C LEU A 349 12.41 3.13 -18.66
N LEU A 350 12.17 2.69 -17.41
CA LEU A 350 13.15 1.96 -16.61
C LEU A 350 13.75 0.76 -17.35
N PHE A 351 12.90 -0.07 -17.97
CA PHE A 351 13.31 -1.27 -18.70
C PHE A 351 13.72 -0.95 -20.14
N GLY A 352 13.01 -0.07 -20.84
CA GLY A 352 13.26 0.28 -22.23
C GLY A 352 14.60 0.97 -22.46
N THR A 353 15.02 1.87 -21.56
CA THR A 353 16.34 2.51 -21.62
C THR A 353 17.45 1.68 -20.96
N LYS A 354 17.09 0.53 -20.35
CA LYS A 354 17.97 -0.26 -19.48
C LYS A 354 18.58 0.56 -18.33
N SER A 355 17.91 1.62 -17.88
CA SER A 355 18.44 2.46 -16.80
C SER A 355 18.62 1.67 -15.49
N PHE A 356 17.90 0.56 -15.27
CA PHE A 356 18.11 -0.34 -14.12
C PHE A 356 19.53 -0.93 -14.04
N LEU A 357 20.27 -1.02 -15.15
CA LEU A 357 21.67 -1.48 -15.16
C LEU A 357 22.66 -0.40 -14.74
N LYS A 358 22.23 0.87 -14.71
CA LYS A 358 23.11 2.00 -14.42
C LYS A 358 23.53 1.99 -12.96
N PRO A 359 24.79 2.37 -12.63
CA PRO A 359 25.28 2.37 -11.26
C PRO A 359 24.37 3.14 -10.29
N ALA A 360 23.80 4.26 -10.74
CA ALA A 360 22.95 5.11 -9.91
C ALA A 360 21.64 4.44 -9.48
N LEU A 361 21.00 3.66 -10.35
CA LEU A 361 19.79 2.89 -9.99
C LEU A 361 20.13 1.54 -9.35
N LYS A 362 21.17 0.85 -9.85
CA LYS A 362 21.63 -0.42 -9.30
C LYS A 362 21.98 -0.32 -7.81
N ARG A 363 22.58 0.79 -7.37
CA ARG A 363 22.91 1.04 -5.95
C ARG A 363 21.69 1.27 -5.06
N ARG A 364 20.54 1.63 -5.63
CA ARG A 364 19.24 1.77 -4.91
C ARG A 364 18.53 0.42 -4.70
N LEU A 365 19.04 -0.67 -5.28
CA LEU A 365 18.56 -2.05 -5.12
C LEU A 365 17.05 -2.19 -5.40
N ILE A 366 16.21 -2.43 -4.40
CA ILE A 366 14.77 -2.72 -4.56
C ILE A 366 13.92 -1.46 -4.80
N ILE A 367 14.41 -0.27 -4.42
CA ILE A 367 13.65 0.98 -4.45
C ILE A 367 13.01 1.27 -5.83
N PRO A 368 13.70 1.09 -6.98
CA PRO A 368 13.10 1.33 -8.30
C PRO A 368 11.93 0.41 -8.66
N TYR A 369 11.68 -0.64 -7.90
CA TYR A 369 10.58 -1.57 -8.15
C TYR A 369 9.39 -1.32 -7.23
N LEU A 370 9.56 -0.53 -6.16
CA LEU A 370 8.47 -0.20 -5.22
C LEU A 370 7.26 0.52 -5.83
N PRO A 371 7.38 1.32 -6.92
CA PRO A 371 6.21 1.93 -7.55
C PRO A 371 5.12 0.94 -7.97
N VAL A 372 5.43 -0.35 -8.18
CA VAL A 372 4.41 -1.38 -8.45
C VAL A 372 3.34 -1.42 -7.37
N PHE A 373 3.70 -1.08 -6.13
CA PHE A 373 2.78 -1.12 -5.01
C PHE A 373 1.76 0.02 -4.99
N ILE A 374 1.95 1.09 -5.78
CA ILE A 374 0.95 2.18 -5.95
C ILE A 374 -0.40 1.60 -6.39
N ILE A 375 -0.38 0.53 -7.19
CA ILE A 375 -1.57 -0.18 -7.65
C ILE A 375 -2.44 -0.65 -6.48
N PHE A 376 -1.84 -1.17 -5.39
CA PHE A 376 -2.58 -1.61 -4.21
C PHE A 376 -3.19 -0.43 -3.43
N PHE A 377 -2.57 0.75 -3.48
CA PHE A 377 -3.15 1.95 -2.87
C PHE A 377 -4.35 2.45 -3.66
N GLU A 378 -4.25 2.55 -4.99
CA GLU A 378 -5.38 3.03 -5.80
C GLU A 378 -6.56 2.08 -5.75
N PHE A 379 -6.31 0.79 -5.99
CA PHE A 379 -7.37 -0.19 -5.98
C PHE A 379 -7.99 -0.39 -4.59
N GLY A 380 -7.19 -0.34 -3.52
CA GLY A 380 -7.71 -0.56 -2.16
C GLY A 380 -8.21 0.69 -1.43
N ALA A 381 -7.99 1.91 -1.94
CA ALA A 381 -8.46 3.15 -1.30
C ALA A 381 -9.61 3.81 -2.05
N GLY A 382 -9.53 3.72 -3.36
CA GLY A 382 -10.23 4.64 -4.24
C GLY A 382 -11.26 3.96 -5.11
N SER A 383 -11.18 2.64 -5.23
CA SER A 383 -11.92 1.94 -6.26
C SER A 383 -13.12 1.24 -5.66
N GLU A 384 -14.32 1.62 -6.11
CA GLU A 384 -15.54 0.87 -5.76
C GLU A 384 -15.46 -0.60 -6.22
N TYR A 385 -14.58 -0.89 -7.18
CA TYR A 385 -14.26 -2.25 -7.60
C TYR A 385 -13.85 -3.17 -6.45
N PHE A 386 -13.16 -2.64 -5.44
CA PHE A 386 -12.74 -3.38 -4.26
C PHE A 386 -13.58 -3.05 -3.02
N ALA A 387 -14.69 -2.30 -3.15
CA ALA A 387 -15.60 -2.03 -2.02
C ALA A 387 -16.23 -3.30 -1.46
N ASN A 388 -16.37 -4.34 -2.30
CA ASN A 388 -16.82 -5.67 -1.90
C ASN A 388 -15.70 -6.58 -1.39
N SER A 389 -14.44 -6.14 -1.53
CA SER A 389 -13.30 -6.84 -0.95
C SER A 389 -13.19 -6.50 0.54
N CYS A 390 -12.40 -7.31 1.23
CA CYS A 390 -12.18 -7.16 2.64
C CYS A 390 -11.52 -5.82 3.01
N ALA A 391 -12.29 -4.81 3.39
CA ALA A 391 -11.74 -3.50 3.76
C ALA A 391 -10.68 -3.59 4.89
N PRO A 392 -10.87 -4.38 5.96
CA PRO A 392 -9.82 -4.58 6.97
C PRO A 392 -8.54 -5.20 6.42
N ALA A 393 -8.65 -6.22 5.55
CA ALA A 393 -7.46 -6.90 5.01
C ALA A 393 -6.72 -6.04 3.99
N LEU A 394 -7.45 -5.39 3.08
CA LEU A 394 -6.84 -4.42 2.15
C LEU A 394 -6.23 -3.25 2.90
N GLY A 395 -6.91 -2.74 3.93
CA GLY A 395 -6.38 -1.71 4.82
C GLY A 395 -5.08 -2.13 5.50
N TYR A 396 -5.03 -3.35 6.05
CA TYR A 396 -3.84 -3.92 6.66
C TYR A 396 -2.68 -4.07 5.66
N VAL A 397 -2.95 -4.64 4.47
CA VAL A 397 -1.94 -4.80 3.41
C VAL A 397 -1.39 -3.44 2.98
N ARG A 398 -2.25 -2.44 2.78
CA ARG A 398 -1.80 -1.09 2.44
C ARG A 398 -0.97 -0.45 3.56
N MET A 399 -1.38 -0.61 4.82
CA MET A 399 -0.61 -0.17 6.00
C MET A 399 0.78 -0.80 6.04
N PHE A 400 0.87 -2.11 5.81
CA PHE A 400 2.13 -2.83 5.73
C PHE A 400 3.00 -2.30 4.59
N ILE A 401 2.47 -2.19 3.38
CA ILE A 401 3.17 -1.70 2.19
C ILE A 401 3.68 -0.26 2.40
N CYS A 402 2.87 0.63 2.99
CA CYS A 402 3.26 2.02 3.24
C CYS A 402 4.43 2.08 4.23
N CYS A 403 4.33 1.34 5.33
CA CYS A 403 5.41 1.23 6.30
C CYS A 403 6.67 0.64 5.64
N PHE A 404 6.52 -0.41 4.83
CA PHE A 404 7.61 -1.08 4.12
C PHE A 404 8.33 -0.12 3.20
N TRP A 405 7.59 0.71 2.47
CA TRP A 405 8.16 1.73 1.59
C TRP A 405 8.98 2.76 2.38
N VAL A 406 8.43 3.29 3.48
CA VAL A 406 9.11 4.27 4.33
C VAL A 406 10.40 3.69 4.93
N VAL A 407 10.34 2.45 5.47
CA VAL A 407 11.50 1.80 6.08
C VAL A 407 12.55 1.44 5.03
N CYS A 408 12.16 0.90 3.87
CA CYS A 408 13.08 0.64 2.77
C CYS A 408 13.82 1.90 2.35
N TYR A 409 13.12 3.02 2.23
CA TYR A 409 13.72 4.29 1.85
C TYR A 409 14.67 4.82 2.95
N ALA A 410 14.29 4.72 4.22
CA ALA A 410 15.19 5.08 5.33
C ALA A 410 16.47 4.23 5.34
N CYS A 411 16.36 2.92 5.14
CA CYS A 411 17.51 2.03 5.01
C CYS A 411 18.39 2.37 3.79
N MET A 412 17.79 2.78 2.67
CA MET A 412 18.52 3.26 1.50
C MET A 412 19.35 4.50 1.83
N VAL A 413 18.76 5.50 2.49
CA VAL A 413 19.45 6.74 2.89
C VAL A 413 20.64 6.43 3.83
N ILE A 414 20.42 5.57 4.84
CA ILE A 414 21.48 5.13 5.76
C ILE A 414 22.61 4.42 4.99
N ARG A 415 22.26 3.51 4.07
CA ARG A 415 23.23 2.80 3.23
C ARG A 415 24.05 3.77 2.37
N PHE A 416 23.43 4.76 1.73
CA PHE A 416 24.16 5.73 0.92
C PHE A 416 25.12 6.57 1.75
N TYR A 417 24.71 6.99 2.95
CA TYR A 417 25.59 7.72 3.86
C TYR A 417 26.77 6.87 4.34
N TYR A 418 26.54 5.58 4.60
CA TYR A 418 27.60 4.62 4.90
C TYR A 418 28.57 4.46 3.72
N LEU A 419 28.05 4.23 2.51
CA LEU A 419 28.86 4.07 1.31
C LEU A 419 29.70 5.31 0.99
N ARG A 420 29.14 6.51 1.19
CA ARG A 420 29.87 7.78 1.00
C ARG A 420 31.05 7.94 1.95
N ASN A 421 30.96 7.39 3.16
CA ASN A 421 32.02 7.46 4.17
C ASN A 421 32.90 6.20 4.19
N LEU A 422 32.69 5.25 3.28
CA LEU A 422 33.35 3.94 3.28
C LEU A 422 34.88 4.07 3.24
N TYR A 423 35.42 4.89 2.34
CA TYR A 423 36.88 5.07 2.21
C TYR A 423 37.50 5.71 3.46
N LYS A 424 36.80 6.65 4.11
CA LYS A 424 37.24 7.26 5.38
C LYS A 424 37.19 6.27 6.55
N MET A 425 36.28 5.29 6.51
CA MET A 425 36.22 4.22 7.51
C MET A 425 37.32 3.18 7.26
N LEU A 426 37.54 2.79 6.00
CA LEU A 426 38.58 1.83 5.60
C LEU A 426 40.00 2.37 5.91
N SER A 427 40.25 3.66 5.71
CA SER A 427 41.56 4.25 5.98
C SER A 427 41.95 4.30 7.46
N LYS A 428 40.98 4.16 8.38
CA LYS A 428 41.22 4.17 9.84
C LYS A 428 41.38 2.78 10.45
N GLY A 429 41.04 1.70 9.75
CA GLY A 429 41.00 0.37 10.34
C GLY A 429 41.37 -0.75 9.37
N GLU A 430 42.63 -1.20 9.40
CA GLU A 430 43.12 -2.31 8.57
C GLU A 430 42.48 -3.67 8.94
N LYS A 431 42.11 -3.88 10.21
CA LYS A 431 41.70 -5.22 10.70
C LYS A 431 40.28 -5.65 10.31
N ASP A 432 39.44 -4.75 9.80
CA ASP A 432 38.01 -5.05 9.54
C ASP A 432 37.57 -4.81 8.07
N ILE A 433 38.51 -4.65 7.13
CA ILE A 433 38.21 -4.35 5.70
C ILE A 433 37.19 -5.34 5.11
N ALA A 434 37.38 -6.63 5.34
CA ALA A 434 36.49 -7.67 4.81
C ALA A 434 35.05 -7.53 5.34
N ARG A 435 34.87 -7.19 6.62
CA ARG A 435 33.54 -6.99 7.22
C ARG A 435 32.89 -5.73 6.65
N VAL A 436 33.64 -4.64 6.59
CA VAL A 436 33.17 -3.34 6.08
C VAL A 436 32.74 -3.45 4.60
N LYS A 437 33.49 -4.20 3.79
CA LYS A 437 33.13 -4.52 2.40
C LYS A 437 31.96 -5.48 2.27
N TRP A 438 31.89 -6.48 3.13
CA TRP A 438 30.75 -7.39 3.15
C TRP A 438 29.44 -6.62 3.40
N PHE A 439 29.44 -5.68 4.35
CA PHE A 439 28.32 -4.77 4.60
C PHE A 439 27.99 -3.84 3.43
N SER A 440 28.98 -3.43 2.62
CA SER A 440 28.76 -2.59 1.44
C SER A 440 28.25 -3.37 0.21
N SER A 441 28.29 -4.71 0.25
CA SER A 441 27.88 -5.56 -0.86
C SER A 441 26.40 -5.38 -1.24
N ASN A 442 26.06 -5.67 -2.50
CA ASN A 442 24.68 -5.58 -2.97
C ASN A 442 23.79 -6.62 -2.29
N SER A 443 24.25 -7.87 -2.19
CA SER A 443 23.49 -8.96 -1.56
C SER A 443 23.14 -8.65 -0.11
N VAL A 444 24.13 -8.21 0.69
CA VAL A 444 23.89 -7.89 2.10
C VAL A 444 22.91 -6.74 2.22
N GLY A 445 23.03 -5.66 1.46
CA GLY A 445 22.04 -4.61 1.60
C GLY A 445 20.70 -4.88 0.89
N ILE A 446 20.56 -5.87 0.00
CA ILE A 446 19.23 -6.39 -0.37
C ILE A 446 18.61 -7.08 0.84
N VAL A 447 19.37 -7.94 1.53
CA VAL A 447 18.91 -8.64 2.74
C VAL A 447 18.58 -7.64 3.86
N LEU A 448 19.43 -6.64 4.09
CA LEU A 448 19.18 -5.60 5.08
C LEU A 448 17.98 -4.75 4.66
N MET A 449 17.93 -4.22 3.43
CA MET A 449 16.81 -3.35 3.02
C MET A 449 15.48 -4.10 2.92
N CYS A 450 15.44 -5.34 2.43
CA CYS A 450 14.18 -6.08 2.30
C CYS A 450 13.82 -6.78 3.61
N GLY A 451 14.76 -7.52 4.19
CA GLY A 451 14.54 -8.31 5.40
C GLY A 451 14.24 -7.46 6.63
N ILE A 452 15.05 -6.43 6.91
CA ILE A 452 14.80 -5.53 8.05
C ILE A 452 13.52 -4.73 7.81
N SER A 453 13.27 -4.26 6.58
CA SER A 453 12.04 -3.50 6.32
C SER A 453 10.80 -4.36 6.46
N ILE A 454 10.80 -5.62 6.00
CA ILE A 454 9.67 -6.55 6.24
C ILE A 454 9.46 -6.73 7.75
N LEU A 455 10.51 -7.02 8.51
CA LEU A 455 10.42 -7.23 9.96
C LEU A 455 9.84 -6.00 10.67
N ILE A 456 10.42 -4.83 10.43
CA ILE A 456 9.98 -3.56 11.04
C ILE A 456 8.55 -3.26 10.61
N SER A 457 8.21 -3.39 9.33
CA SER A 457 6.86 -3.11 8.84
C SER A 457 5.82 -4.08 9.37
N SER A 458 6.16 -5.36 9.59
CA SER A 458 5.27 -6.29 10.30
C SER A 458 5.01 -5.85 11.74
N ILE A 459 6.05 -5.41 12.45
CA ILE A 459 5.91 -4.91 13.84
C ILE A 459 5.06 -3.65 13.88
N PHE A 460 5.35 -2.64 13.05
CA PHE A 460 4.60 -1.38 13.07
C PHE A 460 3.19 -1.52 12.49
N SER A 461 2.96 -2.44 11.54
CA SER A 461 1.61 -2.69 11.02
C SER A 461 0.74 -3.55 11.95
N ILE A 462 1.27 -4.12 13.04
CA ILE A 462 0.50 -5.00 13.95
C ILE A 462 -0.74 -4.31 14.53
N GLN A 463 -0.69 -2.99 14.70
CA GLN A 463 -1.85 -2.19 15.10
C GLN A 463 -3.02 -2.30 14.11
N GLY A 464 -2.76 -2.54 12.82
CA GLY A 464 -3.80 -2.80 11.84
C GLY A 464 -4.56 -4.11 12.06
N VAL A 465 -4.02 -5.06 12.84
CA VAL A 465 -4.75 -6.28 13.24
C VAL A 465 -5.99 -5.90 14.07
N THR A 466 -5.97 -4.76 14.76
CA THR A 466 -7.14 -4.24 15.49
C THR A 466 -8.39 -4.11 14.61
N MET A 467 -8.21 -3.85 13.32
CA MET A 467 -9.31 -3.68 12.35
C MET A 467 -10.11 -4.95 12.10
N PHE A 468 -9.56 -6.12 12.42
CA PHE A 468 -10.26 -7.41 12.31
C PHE A 468 -11.08 -7.76 13.55
N PHE A 469 -10.91 -7.02 14.65
CA PHE A 469 -11.73 -7.22 15.83
C PHE A 469 -12.97 -6.33 15.78
N ASP A 470 -14.06 -6.80 16.38
CA ASP A 470 -15.36 -6.10 16.47
C ASP A 470 -15.33 -4.84 17.36
N ILE A 471 -14.15 -4.23 17.54
CA ILE A 471 -13.96 -2.97 18.28
C ILE A 471 -14.47 -1.79 17.44
N PHE A 472 -14.36 -1.88 16.12
CA PHE A 472 -14.83 -0.85 15.20
C PHE A 472 -16.27 -1.13 14.78
N ASN A 473 -17.19 -0.37 15.36
CA ASN A 473 -18.62 -0.46 15.04
C ASN A 473 -18.95 0.19 13.67
N ASN A 474 -18.03 0.97 13.10
CA ASN A 474 -18.22 1.65 11.82
C ASN A 474 -16.98 1.52 10.90
N GLU A 475 -17.23 1.30 9.61
CA GLU A 475 -16.28 1.39 8.50
C GLU A 475 -15.52 2.73 8.48
N ASN A 476 -16.19 3.83 8.82
CA ASN A 476 -15.52 5.13 8.93
C ASN A 476 -14.40 5.14 9.96
N ASP A 477 -14.51 4.36 11.05
CA ASP A 477 -13.46 4.27 12.05
C ASP A 477 -12.27 3.45 11.55
N ILE A 478 -12.53 2.39 10.79
CA ILE A 478 -11.49 1.61 10.09
C ILE A 478 -10.73 2.51 9.11
N ILE A 479 -11.45 3.25 8.26
CA ILE A 479 -10.86 4.20 7.30
C ILE A 479 -10.04 5.28 8.03
N ARG A 480 -10.54 5.80 9.15
CA ARG A 480 -9.80 6.77 9.98
C ARG A 480 -8.51 6.18 10.52
N VAL A 481 -8.54 4.97 11.07
CA VAL A 481 -7.33 4.30 11.59
C VAL A 481 -6.29 4.09 10.48
N ILE A 482 -6.73 3.65 9.30
CA ILE A 482 -5.86 3.48 8.13
C ILE A 482 -5.21 4.82 7.74
N ASN A 483 -6.01 5.88 7.59
CA ASN A 483 -5.52 7.19 7.17
C ASN A 483 -4.60 7.84 8.20
N ILE A 484 -4.93 7.73 9.50
CA ILE A 484 -4.07 8.20 10.60
C ILE A 484 -2.74 7.44 10.57
N SER A 485 -2.77 6.12 10.37
CA SER A 485 -1.56 5.31 10.30
C SER A 485 -0.68 5.71 9.11
N PHE A 486 -1.26 5.93 7.92
CA PHE A 486 -0.49 6.45 6.77
C PHE A 486 0.12 7.81 7.04
N ALA A 487 -0.67 8.74 7.58
CA ALA A 487 -0.19 10.06 7.92
C ALA A 487 0.99 9.97 8.91
N LEU A 488 0.89 9.11 9.92
CA LEU A 488 1.94 8.88 10.90
C LEU A 488 3.20 8.28 10.26
N TYR A 489 3.08 7.24 9.44
CA TYR A 489 4.24 6.62 8.78
C TYR A 489 4.95 7.60 7.84
N LEU A 490 4.18 8.33 7.04
CA LEU A 490 4.71 9.33 6.11
C LEU A 490 5.35 10.49 6.88
N LEU A 491 4.76 10.96 7.98
CA LEU A 491 5.33 11.98 8.86
C LEU A 491 6.65 11.53 9.51
N ILE A 492 6.73 10.28 9.97
CA ILE A 492 7.97 9.73 10.52
C ILE A 492 9.04 9.66 9.41
N GLY A 493 8.67 9.15 8.24
CA GLY A 493 9.59 9.06 7.10
C GLY A 493 10.12 10.42 6.66
N THR A 494 9.25 11.43 6.56
CA THR A 494 9.61 12.78 6.14
C THR A 494 10.41 13.50 7.22
N PHE A 495 10.13 13.26 8.50
CA PHE A 495 10.92 13.79 9.61
C PHE A 495 12.35 13.23 9.61
N VAL A 496 12.51 11.92 9.38
CA VAL A 496 13.83 11.29 9.21
C VAL A 496 14.56 11.91 8.01
N ALA A 497 13.88 12.05 6.87
CA ALA A 497 14.45 12.68 5.68
C ALA A 497 14.90 14.12 5.95
N ALA A 498 14.05 14.94 6.57
CA ALA A 498 14.34 16.33 6.90
C ALA A 498 15.51 16.45 7.89
N THR A 499 15.58 15.57 8.88
CA THR A 499 16.70 15.53 9.84
C THR A 499 18.02 15.20 9.14
N VAL A 500 18.01 14.23 8.21
CA VAL A 500 19.19 13.88 7.41
C VAL A 500 19.62 15.04 6.52
N ILE A 501 18.69 15.71 5.81
CA ILE A 501 19.02 16.92 5.02
C ILE A 501 19.61 18.00 5.94
N ALA A 502 18.98 18.28 7.09
CA ALA A 502 19.44 19.33 7.99
C ALA A 502 20.85 19.05 8.50
N MET A 503 21.13 17.81 8.91
CA MET A 503 22.49 17.40 9.30
C MET A 503 23.48 17.53 8.15
N ASP A 504 23.11 17.07 6.93
CA ASP A 504 23.98 17.14 5.76
C ASP A 504 24.28 18.61 5.36
N VAL A 505 23.30 19.50 5.46
CA VAL A 505 23.47 20.94 5.22
C VAL A 505 24.34 21.59 6.30
N VAL A 506 24.16 21.23 7.58
CA VAL A 506 24.98 21.78 8.68
C VAL A 506 26.43 21.34 8.54
N VAL A 507 26.68 20.05 8.28
CA VAL A 507 28.02 19.49 8.12
C VAL A 507 28.73 20.09 6.89
N ASN A 508 28.00 20.29 5.79
CA ASN A 508 28.58 20.80 4.54
C ASN A 508 28.41 22.32 4.36
N ARG A 509 27.98 23.07 5.39
CA ARG A 509 27.66 24.51 5.27
C ARG A 509 28.83 25.33 4.73
N GLN A 510 30.03 25.06 5.23
CA GLN A 510 31.24 25.78 4.81
C GLN A 510 31.54 25.51 3.33
N MET A 511 31.51 24.24 2.91
CA MET A 511 31.67 23.86 1.51
C MET A 511 30.60 24.49 0.62
N MET A 512 29.32 24.45 1.01
CA MET A 512 28.24 25.08 0.25
C MET A 512 28.47 26.58 0.02
N SER A 513 28.95 27.30 1.04
CA SER A 513 29.22 28.73 0.94
C SER A 513 30.40 29.06 0.01
N GLN A 514 31.41 28.21 -0.02
CA GLN A 514 32.65 28.46 -0.76
C GLN A 514 32.63 27.89 -2.18
N SER A 515 31.89 26.81 -2.42
CA SER A 515 32.04 25.98 -3.61
C SER A 515 31.06 26.28 -4.76
N GLY A 516 30.23 27.33 -4.70
CA GLY A 516 29.30 27.68 -5.79
C GLY A 516 27.81 27.43 -5.48
N GLY A 517 27.44 27.35 -4.20
CA GLY A 517 26.06 27.42 -3.73
C GLY A 517 25.25 26.13 -3.81
N LEU A 518 23.93 26.26 -3.63
CA LEU A 518 22.98 25.14 -3.50
C LEU A 518 22.95 24.22 -4.74
N ARG A 519 23.24 24.74 -5.93
CA ARG A 519 23.22 23.95 -7.16
C ARG A 519 24.36 22.94 -7.22
N LYS A 520 25.60 23.33 -6.92
CA LYS A 520 26.72 22.37 -6.85
C LYS A 520 26.42 21.28 -5.82
N TYR A 521 25.89 21.70 -4.67
CA TYR A 521 25.48 20.79 -3.61
C TYR A 521 24.42 19.76 -4.05
N LEU A 522 23.38 20.16 -4.78
CA LEU A 522 22.31 19.24 -5.17
C LEU A 522 22.63 18.34 -6.37
N PHE A 523 23.52 18.77 -7.28
CA PHE A 523 23.74 18.06 -8.55
C PHE A 523 25.16 17.51 -8.74
N PHE A 524 26.20 18.20 -8.24
CA PHE A 524 27.59 17.77 -8.41
C PHE A 524 28.08 16.95 -7.22
N ASP A 525 27.74 17.38 -6.01
CA ASP A 525 28.13 16.70 -4.77
C ASP A 525 27.29 15.44 -4.49
N ASP A 526 26.24 15.23 -5.27
CA ASP A 526 25.31 14.11 -5.17
C ASP A 526 24.98 13.54 -6.55
N PRO A 527 25.91 12.75 -7.14
CA PRO A 527 25.72 12.14 -8.46
C PRO A 527 24.56 11.13 -8.48
N PHE A 528 24.06 10.72 -7.31
CA PHE A 528 22.97 9.77 -7.16
C PHE A 528 21.61 10.44 -6.96
N TYR A 529 21.54 11.77 -6.86
CA TYR A 529 20.32 12.56 -6.65
C TYR A 529 19.52 12.20 -5.37
N VAL A 530 20.16 11.61 -4.36
CA VAL A 530 19.51 11.27 -3.08
C VAL A 530 18.96 12.51 -2.37
N ARG A 531 19.66 13.64 -2.43
CA ARG A 531 19.23 14.93 -1.85
C ARG A 531 17.96 15.45 -2.52
N LEU A 532 17.84 15.31 -3.84
CA LEU A 532 16.62 15.65 -4.55
C LEU A 532 15.46 14.75 -4.12
N ASP A 533 15.70 13.46 -3.94
CA ASP A 533 14.69 12.54 -3.45
C ASP A 533 14.20 12.92 -2.03
N LEU A 534 15.10 13.38 -1.15
CA LEU A 534 14.72 13.89 0.17
C LEU A 534 13.89 15.19 0.08
N ILE A 535 14.15 16.06 -0.91
CA ILE A 535 13.32 17.23 -1.20
C ILE A 535 11.93 16.81 -1.69
N PHE A 536 11.83 15.84 -2.60
CA PHE A 536 10.55 15.30 -3.05
C PHE A 536 9.77 14.63 -1.92
N SER A 537 10.45 13.97 -0.97
CA SER A 537 9.81 13.46 0.25
C SER A 537 9.18 14.58 1.06
N SER A 538 9.87 15.72 1.19
CA SER A 538 9.30 16.92 1.83
C SER A 538 8.09 17.47 1.08
N LEU A 539 8.06 17.40 -0.26
CA LEU A 539 6.90 17.81 -1.06
C LEU A 539 5.69 16.88 -0.89
N ILE A 540 5.92 15.57 -0.72
CA ILE A 540 4.86 14.62 -0.33
C ILE A 540 4.22 15.04 1.00
N PHE A 541 5.04 15.40 2.00
CA PHE A 541 4.53 15.89 3.29
C PHE A 541 3.65 17.13 3.13
N VAL A 542 4.11 18.12 2.35
CA VAL A 542 3.33 19.33 2.08
C VAL A 542 2.00 19.00 1.39
N THR A 543 2.02 18.07 0.43
CA THR A 543 0.80 17.67 -0.29
C THR A 543 -0.19 16.94 0.63
N ILE A 544 0.30 16.09 1.55
CA ILE A 544 -0.52 15.44 2.57
C ILE A 544 -1.11 16.48 3.53
N LEU A 545 -0.32 17.46 3.97
CA LEU A 545 -0.81 18.52 4.86
C LEU A 545 -1.94 19.31 4.19
N ILE A 546 -1.77 19.69 2.92
CA ILE A 546 -2.81 20.36 2.13
C ILE A 546 -4.07 19.47 2.04
N LEU A 547 -3.90 18.17 1.76
CA LEU A 547 -5.01 17.22 1.69
C LEU A 547 -5.77 17.11 3.02
N VAL A 548 -5.06 17.03 4.15
CA VAL A 548 -5.66 17.00 5.50
C VAL A 548 -6.40 18.30 5.81
N ILE A 549 -5.83 19.47 5.48
CA ILE A 549 -6.47 20.78 5.68
C ILE A 549 -7.77 20.87 4.87
N ILE A 550 -7.75 20.43 3.61
CA ILE A 550 -8.93 20.44 2.74
C ILE A 550 -10.00 19.49 3.27
N GLN A 551 -9.62 18.26 3.66
CA GLN A 551 -10.56 17.31 4.23
C GLN A 551 -11.17 17.81 5.54
N GLY A 552 -10.40 18.48 6.40
CA GLY A 552 -10.88 19.05 7.66
C GLY A 552 -11.77 20.28 7.48
N SER A 553 -11.51 21.10 6.46
CA SER A 553 -12.23 22.36 6.24
C SER A 553 -13.55 22.18 5.48
N VAL A 554 -13.68 21.08 4.72
CA VAL A 554 -14.72 20.93 3.69
C VAL A 554 -15.75 19.85 4.07
N SER A 555 -16.04 19.67 5.37
CA SER A 555 -17.00 18.68 5.87
C SER A 555 -18.41 18.78 5.27
N ASN A 556 -18.75 19.91 4.61
CA ASN A 556 -20.06 20.19 4.04
C ASN A 556 -20.14 20.24 2.49
N PHE A 557 -19.03 20.12 1.74
CA PHE A 557 -19.09 20.13 0.27
C PHE A 557 -18.70 18.78 -0.32
N LYS A 558 -19.70 17.89 -0.47
CA LYS A 558 -19.63 16.74 -1.38
C LYS A 558 -19.85 17.15 -2.84
N THR A 559 -19.38 18.34 -3.23
CA THR A 559 -19.45 18.76 -4.64
C THR A 559 -18.36 18.02 -5.40
N GLY A 560 -18.67 17.49 -6.58
CA GLY A 560 -17.75 16.65 -7.38
C GLY A 560 -16.36 17.27 -7.55
N GLY A 561 -16.27 18.60 -7.66
CA GLY A 561 -14.99 19.31 -7.78
C GLY A 561 -13.99 19.05 -6.65
N VAL A 562 -14.44 18.96 -5.39
CA VAL A 562 -13.55 18.69 -4.24
C VAL A 562 -13.01 17.26 -4.30
N ALA A 563 -13.84 16.30 -4.71
CA ALA A 563 -13.44 14.92 -4.88
C ALA A 563 -12.37 14.79 -5.99
N HIS A 564 -12.56 15.43 -7.15
CA HIS A 564 -11.54 15.45 -8.21
C HIS A 564 -10.25 16.13 -7.76
N PHE A 565 -10.32 17.22 -7.00
CA PHE A 565 -9.12 17.90 -6.50
C PHE A 565 -8.35 17.02 -5.50
N ASN A 566 -9.03 16.31 -4.61
CA ASN A 566 -8.39 15.35 -3.71
C ASN A 566 -7.68 14.24 -4.49
N ARG A 567 -8.30 13.71 -5.54
CA ARG A 567 -7.68 12.72 -6.43
C ARG A 567 -6.47 13.26 -7.18
N PHE A 568 -6.52 14.51 -7.63
CA PHE A 568 -5.36 15.19 -8.22
C PHE A 568 -4.19 15.29 -7.23
N LEU A 569 -4.44 15.65 -5.97
CA LEU A 569 -3.39 15.70 -4.93
C LEU A 569 -2.80 14.30 -4.66
N VAL A 570 -3.64 13.26 -4.63
CA VAL A 570 -3.19 11.87 -4.51
C VAL A 570 -2.32 11.45 -5.71
N LEU A 571 -2.71 11.81 -6.93
CA LEU A 571 -1.87 11.61 -8.14
C LEU A 571 -0.51 12.31 -8.00
N MET A 572 -0.47 13.54 -7.46
CA MET A 572 0.78 14.25 -7.20
C MET A 572 1.66 13.53 -6.17
N ILE A 573 1.07 12.96 -5.11
CA ILE A 573 1.81 12.13 -4.15
C ILE A 573 2.47 10.95 -4.86
N TYR A 574 1.77 10.24 -5.75
CA TYR A 574 2.35 9.15 -6.52
C TYR A 574 3.43 9.60 -7.49
N PHE A 575 3.24 10.74 -8.14
CA PHE A 575 4.26 11.33 -9.01
C PHE A 575 5.56 11.60 -8.24
N TRP A 576 5.47 12.23 -7.06
CA TRP A 576 6.64 12.44 -6.20
C TRP A 576 7.24 11.12 -5.71
N ALA A 577 6.41 10.15 -5.33
CA ALA A 577 6.89 8.84 -4.88
C ALA A 577 7.64 8.08 -5.98
N ILE A 578 7.20 8.18 -7.24
CA ILE A 578 7.89 7.61 -8.41
C ILE A 578 9.22 8.32 -8.67
N LEU A 579 9.26 9.65 -8.54
CA LEU A 579 10.50 10.41 -8.66
C LEU A 579 11.53 9.97 -7.62
N ILE A 580 11.12 9.82 -6.36
CA ILE A 580 11.94 9.30 -5.25
C ILE A 580 12.45 7.88 -5.54
N CYS A 581 11.64 7.04 -6.19
CA CYS A 581 12.03 5.68 -6.56
C CYS A 581 13.01 5.61 -7.73
N GLY A 582 13.61 6.72 -8.15
CA GLY A 582 14.60 6.76 -9.23
C GLY A 582 14.07 7.33 -10.54
N GLY A 583 12.84 7.84 -10.56
CA GLY A 583 12.34 8.65 -11.67
C GLY A 583 13.22 9.87 -11.94
N THR A 584 13.86 10.44 -10.91
CA THR A 584 14.85 11.52 -11.03
C THR A 584 16.08 11.12 -11.87
N VAL A 585 16.64 9.93 -11.61
CA VAL A 585 17.77 9.39 -12.36
C VAL A 585 17.39 9.11 -13.81
N ILE A 586 16.22 8.50 -14.03
CA ILE A 586 15.71 8.21 -15.38
C ILE A 586 15.51 9.50 -16.17
N ALA A 587 14.90 10.52 -15.56
CA ALA A 587 14.69 11.82 -16.20
C ALA A 587 16.03 12.49 -16.56
N SER A 588 17.02 12.43 -15.67
CA SER A 588 18.37 12.94 -15.94
C SER A 588 19.04 12.22 -17.12
N GLU A 589 18.94 10.87 -17.16
CA GLU A 589 19.46 10.10 -18.28
C GLU A 589 18.75 10.43 -19.59
N LEU A 590 17.43 10.57 -19.60
CA LEU A 590 16.69 10.96 -20.80
C LEU A 590 17.15 12.32 -21.33
N ILE A 591 17.31 13.30 -20.43
CA ILE A 591 17.85 14.62 -20.80
C ILE A 591 19.28 14.49 -21.37
N SER A 592 20.11 13.60 -20.82
CA SER A 592 21.46 13.33 -21.34
C SER A 592 21.42 12.70 -22.75
N LEU A 593 20.49 11.78 -23.00
CA LEU A 593 20.32 11.11 -24.29
C LEU A 593 19.91 12.10 -25.38
N PHE A 594 18.99 13.02 -25.09
CA PHE A 594 18.61 14.08 -26.04
C PHE A 594 19.73 15.10 -26.30
N ARG A 595 20.69 15.23 -25.39
CA ARG A 595 21.82 16.17 -25.52
C ARG A 595 23.06 15.55 -26.19
N LYS A 596 23.21 14.22 -26.18
CA LYS A 596 24.42 13.54 -26.70
C LYS A 596 24.44 13.47 -28.23
N LYS A 597 25.41 14.15 -28.84
CA LYS A 597 25.69 14.11 -30.30
C LYS A 597 27.14 13.78 -30.66
N LYS A 598 27.96 13.25 -29.72
CA LYS A 598 29.40 12.98 -29.92
C LYS A 598 29.75 11.49 -29.78
N SER A 599 30.76 11.02 -30.52
CA SER A 599 31.18 9.61 -30.56
C SER A 599 32.08 9.23 -29.38
N ASN A 600 31.99 7.99 -28.90
CA ASN A 600 32.77 7.51 -27.74
C ASN A 600 34.30 7.51 -27.97
N THR A 601 34.76 7.33 -29.20
CA THR A 601 36.19 7.30 -29.53
C THR A 601 36.87 8.64 -29.27
N SER A 602 36.16 9.77 -29.41
CA SER A 602 36.71 11.08 -29.05
C SER A 602 36.83 11.28 -27.54
N LEU A 603 36.06 10.54 -26.74
CA LEU A 603 35.97 10.76 -25.30
C LEU A 603 37.20 10.22 -24.55
N LEU A 604 37.74 9.08 -24.98
CA LEU A 604 38.95 8.48 -24.40
C LEU A 604 40.18 9.33 -24.71
N SER A 605 40.33 9.79 -25.96
CA SER A 605 41.45 10.66 -26.35
C SER A 605 41.36 12.06 -25.70
N GLU A 606 40.15 12.61 -25.56
CA GLU A 606 39.93 13.83 -24.78
C GLU A 606 40.30 13.63 -23.29
N LEU A 607 39.90 12.51 -22.68
CA LEU A 607 40.25 12.19 -21.30
C LEU A 607 41.76 12.08 -21.10
N GLU A 608 42.47 11.33 -21.95
CA GLU A 608 43.93 11.21 -21.87
C GLU A 608 44.62 12.57 -21.98
N ARG A 609 44.11 13.44 -22.85
CA ARG A 609 44.62 14.82 -22.97
C ARG A 609 44.37 15.61 -21.68
N TYR A 610 43.17 15.53 -21.11
CA TYR A 610 42.83 16.28 -19.90
C TYR A 610 43.52 15.75 -18.65
N LEU A 611 43.74 14.44 -18.56
CA LEU A 611 44.51 13.84 -17.48
C LEU A 611 45.96 14.32 -17.46
N LYS A 612 46.49 14.97 -18.49
CA LYS A 612 47.83 15.61 -18.40
C LYS A 612 47.83 16.93 -17.62
N ILE A 613 46.66 17.51 -17.36
CA ILE A 613 46.52 18.85 -16.76
C ILE A 613 46.31 18.71 -15.23
N PRO A 614 47.17 19.29 -14.38
CA PRO A 614 47.09 19.14 -12.92
C PRO A 614 45.77 19.61 -12.28
N GLU A 615 45.20 20.71 -12.79
CA GLU A 615 43.93 21.26 -12.31
C GLU A 615 42.78 20.30 -12.61
N PHE A 616 42.77 19.70 -13.80
CA PHE A 616 41.81 18.67 -14.17
C PHE A 616 41.96 17.43 -13.30
N LYS A 617 43.20 16.95 -13.10
CA LYS A 617 43.48 15.80 -12.22
C LYS A 617 42.84 15.98 -10.84
N THR A 618 42.98 17.16 -10.25
CA THR A 618 42.43 17.47 -8.93
C THR A 618 40.90 17.46 -8.94
N LEU A 619 40.29 18.12 -9.92
CA LEU A 619 38.84 18.19 -10.04
C LEU A 619 38.21 16.82 -10.36
N PHE A 620 38.86 16.04 -11.22
CA PHE A 620 38.41 14.72 -11.59
C PHE A 620 38.57 13.71 -10.45
N ALA A 621 39.65 13.81 -9.66
CA ALA A 621 39.80 13.04 -8.44
C ALA A 621 38.64 13.29 -7.46
N GLU A 622 38.29 14.56 -7.22
CA GLU A 622 37.16 14.96 -6.37
C GLU A 622 35.84 14.34 -6.88
N TYR A 623 35.63 14.31 -8.19
CA TYR A 623 34.44 13.69 -8.78
C TYR A 623 34.43 12.16 -8.63
N THR A 624 35.56 11.48 -8.91
CA THR A 624 35.68 10.02 -8.76
C THR A 624 35.46 9.56 -7.31
N GLU A 625 35.88 10.37 -6.32
CA GLU A 625 35.58 10.11 -4.91
C GLU A 625 34.07 10.13 -4.64
N LYS A 626 33.36 11.15 -5.15
CA LYS A 626 31.91 11.30 -4.98
C LYS A 626 31.11 10.22 -5.69
N GLU A 627 31.60 9.72 -6.82
CA GLU A 627 30.96 8.65 -7.57
C GLU A 627 31.25 7.24 -6.99
N LEU A 628 32.10 7.15 -5.97
CA LEU A 628 32.66 5.89 -5.47
C LEU A 628 33.35 5.10 -6.58
N SER A 629 34.24 5.77 -7.33
CA SER A 629 35.10 5.20 -8.37
C SER A 629 36.58 5.62 -8.23
N LEU A 630 36.96 6.13 -7.05
CA LEU A 630 38.30 6.64 -6.71
C LEU A 630 39.41 5.63 -6.96
N GLU A 631 39.12 4.33 -6.80
CA GLU A 631 40.07 3.25 -7.01
C GLU A 631 40.69 3.25 -8.41
N ASN A 632 39.92 3.58 -9.44
CA ASN A 632 40.40 3.63 -10.82
C ASN A 632 41.38 4.80 -11.00
N TYR A 633 41.11 5.94 -10.35
CA TYR A 633 41.96 7.11 -10.42
C TYR A 633 43.28 6.92 -9.67
N LEU A 634 43.24 6.31 -8.48
CA LEU A 634 44.44 6.01 -7.70
C LEU A 634 45.35 5.01 -8.42
N CYS A 635 44.79 3.93 -8.97
CA CYS A 635 45.56 2.97 -9.76
C CYS A 635 46.19 3.65 -11.00
N PHE A 636 45.45 4.52 -11.68
CA PHE A 636 45.99 5.27 -12.82
C PHE A 636 47.20 6.13 -12.41
N LYS A 637 47.12 6.82 -11.26
CA LYS A 637 48.22 7.63 -10.73
C LYS A 637 49.46 6.79 -10.44
N ASP A 638 49.30 5.58 -9.90
CA ASP A 638 50.42 4.67 -9.64
C ASP A 638 51.05 4.15 -10.94
N LEU A 639 50.25 3.92 -11.99
CA LEU A 639 50.75 3.61 -13.33
C LEU A 639 51.51 4.80 -13.96
N GLU A 640 51.08 6.04 -13.76
CA GLU A 640 51.84 7.22 -14.21
C GLU A 640 53.20 7.34 -13.51
N VAL A 641 53.26 7.03 -12.20
CA VAL A 641 54.53 7.00 -11.45
C VAL A 641 55.46 5.90 -12.00
N LEU A 642 54.89 4.77 -12.42
CA LEU A 642 55.63 3.68 -13.06
C LEU A 642 56.16 4.09 -14.45
N GLU A 643 55.31 4.72 -15.28
CA GLU A 643 55.66 5.25 -16.59
C GLU A 643 56.77 6.29 -16.50
N ALA A 644 56.70 7.20 -15.51
CA ALA A 644 57.73 8.21 -15.25
C ALA A 644 59.08 7.61 -14.81
N LYS A 645 59.08 6.41 -14.21
CA LYS A 645 60.32 5.68 -13.92
C LYS A 645 60.94 5.07 -15.18
N GLY A 646 60.18 4.91 -16.27
CA GLY A 646 60.60 4.31 -17.54
C GLY A 646 59.99 2.92 -17.75
N LEU A 647 59.35 2.72 -18.91
CA LEU A 647 58.61 1.50 -19.24
C LEU A 647 59.52 0.28 -19.48
N ASP A 648 60.73 0.49 -20.00
CA ASP A 648 61.69 -0.60 -20.28
C ASP A 648 62.43 -1.08 -19.02
N LYS A 649 62.23 -0.42 -17.88
CA LYS A 649 62.90 -0.81 -16.63
C LYS A 649 62.30 -2.11 -16.07
N PRO A 650 63.12 -2.95 -15.42
CA PRO A 650 62.64 -4.17 -14.80
C PRO A 650 61.61 -3.84 -13.71
N LEU A 651 60.54 -4.64 -13.67
CA LEU A 651 59.42 -4.44 -12.76
C LEU A 651 59.82 -4.75 -11.32
N ASN A 652 59.63 -3.77 -10.42
CA ASN A 652 59.93 -3.95 -9.00
C ASN A 652 58.87 -4.86 -8.36
N LEU A 653 59.30 -6.01 -7.84
CA LEU A 653 58.43 -6.98 -7.15
C LEU A 653 57.66 -6.35 -5.99
N GLN A 654 58.28 -5.47 -5.21
CA GLN A 654 57.64 -4.80 -4.07
C GLN A 654 56.47 -3.93 -4.53
N PHE A 655 56.64 -3.19 -5.62
CA PHE A 655 55.56 -2.39 -6.21
C PHE A 655 54.40 -3.27 -6.69
N LEU A 656 54.70 -4.44 -7.26
CA LEU A 656 53.68 -5.37 -7.73
C LEU A 656 52.89 -6.01 -6.57
N LEU A 657 53.55 -6.29 -5.44
CA LEU A 657 52.91 -6.75 -4.20
C LEU A 657 52.03 -5.66 -3.57
N GLU A 658 52.45 -4.39 -3.64
CA GLU A 658 51.64 -3.25 -3.21
C GLU A 658 50.39 -3.10 -4.10
N MET A 659 50.55 -3.17 -5.42
CA MET A 659 49.44 -3.18 -6.38
C MET A 659 48.48 -4.34 -6.13
N GLU A 660 49.00 -5.54 -5.88
CA GLU A 660 48.20 -6.71 -5.53
C GLU A 660 47.36 -6.43 -4.27
N ARG A 661 48.01 -5.97 -3.20
CA ARG A 661 47.39 -5.70 -1.89
C ARG A 661 46.31 -4.62 -1.98
N ASP A 662 46.58 -3.55 -2.72
CA ASP A 662 45.79 -2.33 -2.70
C ASP A 662 44.66 -2.34 -3.73
N PHE A 663 44.85 -3.01 -4.88
CA PHE A 663 43.94 -2.93 -6.02
C PHE A 663 43.43 -4.28 -6.58
N ILE A 664 44.25 -5.34 -6.58
CA ILE A 664 43.92 -6.56 -7.36
C ILE A 664 43.31 -7.66 -6.50
N ARG A 665 43.80 -7.84 -5.27
CA ARG A 665 43.35 -8.90 -4.37
C ARG A 665 41.88 -8.74 -4.03
N ASP A 666 41.18 -9.86 -3.89
CA ASP A 666 39.80 -9.86 -3.39
C ASP A 666 39.75 -9.16 -2.03
N ASN A 667 38.81 -8.23 -1.87
CA ASN A 667 38.68 -7.38 -0.69
C ASN A 667 39.84 -6.38 -0.46
N ALA A 668 40.66 -6.08 -1.46
CA ALA A 668 41.62 -4.97 -1.41
C ALA A 668 40.93 -3.62 -1.14
N ILE A 669 41.57 -2.65 -0.47
CA ILE A 669 40.91 -1.38 -0.08
C ILE A 669 40.33 -0.66 -1.31
N TYR A 670 41.09 -0.65 -2.40
CA TYR A 670 40.74 -0.05 -3.68
C TYR A 670 40.56 -1.11 -4.76
N GLU A 671 39.87 -2.21 -4.41
CA GLU A 671 39.63 -3.32 -5.34
C GLU A 671 39.03 -2.83 -6.67
N LEU A 672 39.74 -3.11 -7.76
CA LEU A 672 39.36 -2.72 -9.10
C LEU A 672 38.35 -3.71 -9.71
N ASN A 673 37.40 -3.15 -10.46
CA ASN A 673 36.49 -3.93 -11.29
C ASN A 673 37.18 -4.38 -12.59
N LEU A 674 38.05 -5.39 -12.48
CA LEU A 674 38.79 -5.99 -13.60
C LEU A 674 38.12 -7.29 -14.07
N SER A 675 38.29 -7.60 -15.36
CA SER A 675 37.89 -8.90 -15.89
C SER A 675 38.72 -10.03 -15.25
N SER A 676 38.16 -11.23 -15.15
CA SER A 676 38.87 -12.40 -14.63
C SER A 676 40.16 -12.71 -15.42
N VAL A 677 40.16 -12.41 -16.73
CA VAL A 677 41.31 -12.57 -17.61
C VAL A 677 42.45 -11.64 -17.21
N VAL A 678 42.17 -10.34 -17.05
CA VAL A 678 43.19 -9.35 -16.66
C VAL A 678 43.73 -9.63 -15.26
N ARG A 679 42.85 -10.02 -14.32
CA ARG A 679 43.24 -10.44 -12.97
C ARG A 679 44.16 -11.67 -12.99
N HIS A 680 43.84 -12.68 -13.81
CA HIS A 680 44.68 -13.88 -13.96
C HIS A 680 46.05 -13.55 -14.58
N GLN A 681 46.07 -12.73 -15.63
CA GLN A 681 47.30 -12.26 -16.27
C GLN A 681 48.19 -11.47 -15.30
N PHE A 682 47.59 -10.67 -14.40
CA PHE A 682 48.33 -9.98 -13.35
C PHE A 682 49.01 -10.98 -12.40
N TYR A 683 48.31 -12.01 -11.96
CA TYR A 683 48.90 -13.04 -11.10
C TYR A 683 49.99 -13.85 -11.80
N MET A 684 49.85 -14.11 -13.11
CA MET A 684 50.93 -14.71 -13.91
C MET A 684 52.17 -13.80 -13.97
N LEU A 685 51.98 -12.49 -14.15
CA LEU A 685 53.06 -11.51 -14.14
C LEU A 685 53.77 -11.47 -12.77
N LEU A 686 52.98 -11.50 -11.69
CA LEU A 686 53.48 -11.57 -10.31
C LEU A 686 54.28 -12.84 -10.03
N GLU A 687 53.81 -14.00 -10.48
CA GLU A 687 54.54 -15.26 -10.33
C GLU A 687 55.86 -15.26 -11.10
N LYS A 688 55.89 -14.70 -12.32
CA LYS A 688 57.11 -14.51 -13.10
C LYS A 688 58.12 -13.62 -12.35
N CYS A 689 57.69 -12.46 -11.84
CA CYS A 689 58.55 -11.58 -11.05
C CYS A 689 59.12 -12.28 -9.81
N LYS A 690 58.30 -13.05 -9.07
CA LYS A 690 58.75 -13.82 -7.89
C LYS A 690 59.86 -14.82 -8.24
N LYS A 691 59.72 -15.53 -9.37
CA LYS A 691 60.74 -16.48 -9.86
C LYS A 691 62.03 -15.77 -10.26
N CYS A 692 61.95 -14.63 -10.94
CA CYS A 692 63.12 -13.84 -11.30
C CYS A 692 63.88 -13.30 -10.08
N SER A 693 63.18 -12.84 -9.04
CA SER A 693 63.82 -12.32 -7.82
C SER A 693 64.52 -13.41 -7.01
N GLN A 694 63.94 -14.61 -6.89
CA GLN A 694 64.53 -15.74 -6.17
C GLN A 694 65.78 -16.30 -6.87
N GLY A 695 65.83 -16.24 -8.20
CA GLY A 695 66.99 -16.70 -8.97
C GLY A 695 68.26 -15.85 -8.74
N VAL A 696 68.11 -14.59 -8.31
CA VAL A 696 69.26 -13.70 -8.06
C VAL A 696 69.96 -14.02 -6.74
N GLU A 697 69.21 -14.38 -5.69
CA GLU A 697 69.79 -14.67 -4.36
C GLU A 697 70.61 -15.96 -4.33
N LEU A 698 70.21 -16.99 -5.09
CA LEU A 698 70.91 -18.29 -5.12
C LEU A 698 72.25 -18.27 -5.88
N VAL A 699 72.48 -17.26 -6.73
CA VAL A 699 73.74 -17.13 -7.49
C VAL A 699 74.84 -16.49 -6.65
N ASP A 700 74.50 -15.66 -5.66
CA ASP A 700 75.49 -15.01 -4.79
C ASP A 700 75.98 -15.91 -3.65
N GLU A 701 75.18 -16.87 -3.16
CA GLU A 701 75.65 -17.83 -2.15
C GLU A 701 76.58 -18.92 -2.72
N ASN A 702 76.35 -19.37 -3.97
CA ASN A 702 77.21 -20.37 -4.61
C ASN A 702 78.52 -19.81 -5.18
N ARG A 703 78.74 -18.49 -5.14
CA ARG A 703 79.97 -17.87 -5.65
C ARG A 703 81.14 -17.88 -4.65
N LYS A 704 80.94 -18.39 -3.43
CA LYS A 704 81.97 -18.47 -2.37
C LYS A 704 82.54 -19.86 -2.08
N GLY A 705 82.13 -20.92 -2.77
CA GLY A 705 82.68 -22.26 -2.55
C GLY A 705 82.78 -23.08 -3.84
N ASN A 706 83.95 -23.66 -4.09
CA ASN A 706 84.27 -24.57 -5.20
C ASN A 706 84.47 -23.98 -6.60
N SER A 707 85.66 -23.43 -6.80
CA SER A 707 86.43 -23.67 -8.03
C SER A 707 86.73 -25.18 -8.15
N ASN A 708 85.90 -25.93 -8.88
CA ASN A 708 86.21 -27.15 -9.64
C ASN A 708 84.96 -28.05 -9.72
N SER A 709 84.19 -27.96 -10.81
CA SER A 709 83.85 -29.15 -11.60
C SER A 709 83.08 -28.77 -12.85
N LEU A 710 83.65 -29.23 -13.94
CA LEU A 710 83.22 -29.21 -15.33
C LEU A 710 81.87 -29.90 -15.53
N HIS A 711 81.06 -29.36 -16.44
CA HIS A 711 80.05 -30.07 -17.22
C HIS A 711 78.78 -30.57 -16.50
N SER A 712 77.79 -29.67 -16.38
CA SER A 712 76.40 -30.08 -16.59
C SER A 712 75.73 -29.09 -17.51
N THR A 713 75.51 -29.53 -18.74
CA THR A 713 74.77 -28.90 -19.83
C THR A 713 73.31 -28.75 -19.42
N PHE A 714 73.00 -27.76 -18.59
CA PHE A 714 71.61 -27.42 -18.27
C PHE A 714 71.06 -26.59 -19.43
N ILE A 715 69.99 -27.12 -20.01
CA ILE A 715 69.33 -26.63 -21.23
C ILE A 715 68.93 -25.17 -21.03
N ALA A 716 69.70 -24.27 -21.63
CA ALA A 716 69.34 -22.88 -21.86
C ALA A 716 68.29 -22.85 -22.99
N SER A 717 67.02 -23.04 -22.66
CA SER A 717 65.93 -22.86 -23.62
C SER A 717 64.66 -22.35 -22.95
N SER A 718 64.76 -21.14 -22.42
CA SER A 718 63.77 -20.08 -22.62
C SER A 718 64.39 -18.85 -21.99
N GLU A 719 64.81 -17.88 -22.80
CA GLU A 719 65.05 -16.52 -22.31
C GLU A 719 63.76 -16.07 -21.62
N SER A 720 63.68 -16.24 -20.30
CA SER A 720 62.55 -15.71 -19.54
C SER A 720 62.80 -14.21 -19.47
N GLU A 721 62.29 -13.52 -20.48
CA GLU A 721 62.33 -12.07 -20.57
C GLU A 721 61.88 -11.49 -19.22
N VAL A 722 62.74 -10.69 -18.61
CA VAL A 722 62.49 -10.11 -17.29
C VAL A 722 61.28 -9.20 -17.42
N PRO A 723 60.20 -9.41 -16.64
CA PRO A 723 59.03 -8.55 -16.72
C PRO A 723 59.39 -7.07 -16.53
N THR A 724 58.86 -6.24 -17.41
CA THR A 724 59.13 -4.80 -17.45
C THR A 724 57.96 -4.00 -16.87
N ASN A 725 58.22 -2.73 -16.55
CA ASN A 725 57.16 -1.77 -16.20
C ASN A 725 56.12 -1.64 -17.34
N GLY A 726 56.55 -1.79 -18.60
CA GLY A 726 55.69 -1.79 -19.78
C GLY A 726 54.67 -2.92 -19.77
N ASP A 727 55.04 -4.12 -19.34
CA ASP A 727 54.13 -5.27 -19.28
C ASP A 727 52.97 -5.03 -18.31
N LEU A 728 53.26 -4.51 -17.12
CA LEU A 728 52.22 -4.16 -16.13
C LEU A 728 51.33 -3.02 -16.64
N ASN A 729 51.93 -1.99 -17.24
CA ASN A 729 51.20 -0.85 -17.76
C ASN A 729 50.23 -1.29 -18.87
N ASN A 730 50.71 -2.04 -19.87
CA ASN A 730 49.88 -2.54 -20.98
C ASN A 730 48.75 -3.45 -20.50
N LEU A 731 48.99 -4.24 -19.45
CA LEU A 731 47.98 -5.13 -18.89
C LEU A 731 46.82 -4.37 -18.23
N LEU A 732 47.10 -3.33 -17.44
CA LEU A 732 46.09 -2.66 -16.63
C LEU A 732 45.53 -1.39 -17.29
N ARG A 733 46.35 -0.63 -18.03
CA ARG A 733 46.02 0.72 -18.49
C ARG A 733 44.72 0.76 -19.28
N ASP A 734 44.50 -0.16 -20.22
CA ASP A 734 43.28 -0.16 -21.04
C ASP A 734 42.01 -0.35 -20.21
N SER A 735 42.04 -1.27 -19.24
CA SER A 735 40.90 -1.52 -18.36
C SER A 735 40.62 -0.32 -17.46
N ILE A 736 41.67 0.31 -16.92
CA ILE A 736 41.55 1.48 -16.05
C ILE A 736 41.07 2.70 -16.84
N MET A 737 41.63 2.94 -18.02
CA MET A 737 41.22 4.03 -18.89
C MET A 737 39.78 3.86 -19.37
N SER A 738 39.34 2.63 -19.65
CA SER A 738 37.94 2.34 -19.97
C SER A 738 37.01 2.70 -18.78
N ASN A 739 37.37 2.31 -17.55
CA ASN A 739 36.58 2.64 -16.36
C ASN A 739 36.57 4.15 -16.07
N LEU A 740 37.70 4.83 -16.24
CA LEU A 740 37.80 6.28 -16.10
C LEU A 740 37.05 7.02 -17.22
N ALA A 741 37.03 6.50 -18.44
CA ALA A 741 36.26 7.08 -19.54
C ALA A 741 34.75 7.00 -19.29
N ASP A 742 34.26 5.91 -18.70
CA ASP A 742 32.86 5.79 -18.26
C ASP A 742 32.54 6.85 -17.19
N THR A 743 33.41 7.02 -16.18
CA THR A 743 33.28 8.07 -15.15
C THR A 743 33.34 9.48 -15.77
N HIS A 744 34.29 9.70 -16.69
CA HIS A 744 34.46 10.97 -17.41
C HIS A 744 33.22 11.32 -18.22
N SER A 745 32.57 10.33 -18.86
CA SER A 745 31.35 10.55 -19.65
C SER A 745 30.20 11.15 -18.84
N ARG A 746 30.17 10.91 -17.51
CA ARG A 746 29.22 11.54 -16.58
C ARG A 746 29.76 12.86 -16.04
N PHE A 747 31.05 12.93 -15.76
CA PHE A 747 31.71 14.16 -15.32
C PHE A 747 31.55 15.31 -16.33
N ILE A 748 31.64 15.05 -17.63
CA ILE A 748 31.52 16.10 -18.66
C ILE A 748 30.14 16.77 -18.68
N GLU A 749 29.12 16.11 -18.14
CA GLU A 749 27.77 16.65 -18.07
C GLU A 749 27.62 17.68 -16.95
N THR A 750 28.54 17.66 -15.98
CA THR A 750 28.57 18.57 -14.84
C THR A 750 28.89 20.01 -15.26
N ARG A 751 28.46 20.97 -14.44
CA ARG A 751 28.75 22.39 -14.70
C ARG A 751 30.20 22.72 -14.40
N GLU A 752 30.76 22.04 -13.40
CA GLU A 752 32.13 22.17 -12.91
C GLU A 752 33.12 21.85 -14.04
N PHE A 753 32.89 20.74 -14.76
CA PHE A 753 33.66 20.44 -15.95
C PHE A 753 33.50 21.51 -17.04
N ARG A 754 32.27 21.95 -17.35
CA ARG A 754 32.04 22.97 -18.39
C ARG A 754 32.73 24.30 -18.07
N ASN A 755 32.64 24.75 -16.82
CA ASN A 755 33.32 25.95 -16.35
C ASN A 755 34.84 25.76 -16.44
N TRP A 756 35.36 24.59 -16.05
CA TRP A 756 36.78 24.28 -16.17
C TRP A 756 37.24 24.29 -17.63
N VAL A 757 36.48 23.68 -18.55
CA VAL A 757 36.77 23.69 -20.00
C VAL A 757 36.76 25.12 -20.54
N GLU A 758 35.78 25.94 -20.16
CA GLU A 758 35.71 27.34 -20.59
C GLU A 758 36.94 28.14 -20.14
N ILE A 759 37.35 27.97 -18.87
CA ILE A 759 38.57 28.60 -18.34
C ILE A 759 39.81 28.08 -19.08
N TYR A 760 39.91 26.76 -19.27
CA TYR A 760 41.01 26.12 -19.98
C TYR A 760 41.12 26.64 -21.43
N GLU A 761 40.01 26.75 -22.14
CA GLU A 761 39.98 27.30 -23.50
C GLU A 761 40.39 28.78 -23.54
N ILE A 762 40.01 29.58 -22.55
CA ILE A 762 40.45 30.97 -22.42
C ILE A 762 41.95 31.04 -22.15
N GLN A 763 42.46 30.23 -21.22
CA GLN A 763 43.90 30.16 -20.90
C GLN A 763 44.72 29.71 -22.11
N GLN A 764 44.23 28.71 -22.84
CA GLN A 764 44.86 28.22 -24.06
C GLN A 764 44.88 29.29 -25.16
N LYS A 765 43.76 29.99 -25.40
CA LYS A 765 43.69 31.10 -26.38
C LYS A 765 44.63 32.27 -26.04
N ASN A 766 44.90 32.48 -24.76
CA ASN A 766 45.77 33.52 -24.28
C ASN A 766 47.24 33.07 -24.10
N ASN A 767 47.59 31.83 -24.50
CA ASN A 767 48.93 31.25 -24.34
C ASN A 767 49.48 31.31 -22.90
N ILE A 768 48.62 31.08 -21.90
CA ILE A 768 49.01 31.03 -20.48
C ILE A 768 49.51 29.63 -20.09
N LEU A 769 49.11 28.60 -20.84
CA LEU A 769 49.47 27.19 -20.72
C LEU A 769 50.47 26.82 -21.82
#